data_AF-A0A3N5MAP0-F1
#
_entry.id   AF-A0A3N5MAP0-F1
#
_cell.length_a   1.000
_cell.length_b   1.000
_cell.length_c   1.000
_cell.angle_alpha   90.00
_cell.angle_beta   90.00
_cell.angle_gamma   90.00
#
_symmetry.space_group_name_H-M   'P 1'
#
loop_
_entity.id
_entity.type
_entity.pdbx_description
1 polymer ?
#
loop_
_entity_poly.entity_id
_entity_poly.type
_entity_poly.pdbx_seq_one_letter_code
_entity_poly.pdbx_strand_id
1 'polypeptide(L)'
;MIFENFDLLIGEPACARVIACPLNCTTNATPIDLDFEALAARYERLLQRPHVPDDDLKALGQELFQAVFREDTLALFYESTGVVRSRGNAMRLRLHLESPGLANLPWELLFTRREDFLSTSASFSLCRFLPVSHPVHCLPVNLPLNILVVVSAPGGLPELDTLSEQQALHAALDMMQETNGVRLQFEFESTRGQLLSRLQSEPVHVVHFIGHGDWAEGGLVYLETDQNQPDPVGAQVLGEMFSACPSIRLVVLNACATAYEGARKGFTSVAAQLAGHGIPAVIAMHNAVEDRVAITFARHLYGALAGGETVDVALARARQQLRLERSASTAAFANPILYLHAPDGAIFEITNTLRRRLVQVAQQSVHLSETGEALAEWKELHDLLHILSQPLDTVYQLSSNPYGAAVIPSVWDQFRQMLHGRLMPFASQRMRFTGRRYEDSDGARLGEEWAVRTLDLSQSIDEAILSASLSQVRELAVQLRSLFIKHLTLSNSKMIELIGQVSALYQSTRATLEDLHAGTPAANAGLNWEAIENDLQALDLGNRRIGEWIHLHDLFDRLHVQFATIVANAAVAGSVDSVAEPWQRLRYSLVLELLDQAGKISLIGKGFVELPDGSLRGEPWAVDIKRKSDQLDAEIIQARGRDLERVRQVILDLDRLIKQHYLQVNRSIMGEMSDFNKHSVSLQARVTA
;
A
#
# COMPACT_ATOMS: atom_id res chain seq x y z
N MET A 1 -5.16 8.12 16.56
CA MET A 1 -5.65 6.88 17.19
C MET A 1 -5.11 6.85 18.61
N ILE A 2 -5.97 6.62 19.62
CA ILE A 2 -5.55 6.56 21.03
C ILE A 2 -5.16 5.13 21.37
N PHE A 3 -4.09 4.95 22.14
CA PHE A 3 -3.65 3.64 22.63
C PHE A 3 -3.99 3.50 24.12
N GLU A 4 -4.79 2.50 24.46
CA GLU A 4 -5.17 2.18 25.84
C GLU A 4 -4.25 1.09 26.42
N ASN A 5 -3.77 1.28 27.66
CA ASN A 5 -2.77 0.42 28.26
C ASN A 5 -3.37 -0.91 28.75
N PHE A 6 -2.67 -2.01 28.45
CA PHE A 6 -2.86 -3.33 29.03
C PHE A 6 -1.54 -3.76 29.69
N ASP A 7 -1.52 -3.82 31.01
CA ASP A 7 -0.34 -4.07 31.82
C ASP A 7 -0.30 -5.51 32.29
N LEU A 8 0.75 -6.21 31.84
CA LEU A 8 0.98 -7.60 32.15
C LEU A 8 2.28 -7.73 32.94
N LEU A 9 2.16 -8.15 34.20
CA LEU A 9 3.30 -8.49 35.03
C LEU A 9 3.68 -9.95 34.83
N ILE A 10 4.96 -10.17 34.55
CA ILE A 10 5.57 -11.49 34.43
C ILE A 10 6.73 -11.53 35.42
N GLY A 11 6.55 -12.31 36.50
CA GLY A 11 7.36 -12.21 37.71
C GLY A 11 7.86 -13.53 38.26
N GLU A 12 8.58 -13.48 39.39
CA GLU A 12 9.07 -14.66 40.11
C GLU A 12 8.22 -14.97 41.36
N PRO A 13 7.84 -16.25 41.61
CA PRO A 13 8.04 -17.42 40.75
C PRO A 13 7.28 -17.26 39.42
N ALA A 14 7.78 -17.87 38.34
CA ALA A 14 7.31 -17.69 36.96
C ALA A 14 5.77 -17.66 36.85
N CYS A 15 5.19 -16.46 36.90
CA CYS A 15 3.75 -16.26 36.87
C CYS A 15 3.38 -15.00 36.09
N ALA A 16 2.20 -15.04 35.48
CA ALA A 16 1.61 -13.93 34.75
C ALA A 16 0.39 -13.38 35.49
N ARG A 17 0.25 -12.06 35.58
CA ARG A 17 -1.00 -11.41 35.99
C ARG A 17 -1.24 -10.09 35.27
N VAL A 18 -2.50 -9.80 34.98
CA VAL A 18 -2.93 -8.48 34.53
C VAL A 18 -2.99 -7.57 35.75
N ILE A 19 -2.19 -6.49 35.74
CA ILE A 19 -2.14 -5.52 36.84
C ILE A 19 -2.92 -4.23 36.54
N ALA A 20 -3.19 -3.96 35.26
CA ALA A 20 -4.13 -2.93 34.81
C ALA A 20 -4.58 -3.24 33.38
N CYS A 21 -5.82 -2.88 33.03
CA CYS A 21 -6.34 -3.02 31.67
C CYS A 21 -7.45 -2.00 31.39
N PRO A 22 -7.89 -1.86 30.11
CA PRO A 22 -8.96 -0.93 29.72
C PRO A 22 -10.32 -1.18 30.40
N LEU A 23 -10.52 -2.37 30.96
CA LEU A 23 -11.72 -2.76 31.70
C LEU A 23 -11.61 -2.44 33.21
N ASN A 24 -10.51 -1.84 33.66
CA ASN A 24 -10.21 -1.58 35.07
C ASN A 24 -10.26 -2.85 35.94
N CYS A 25 -9.83 -3.98 35.38
CA CYS A 25 -9.78 -5.28 36.04
C CYS A 25 -8.33 -5.76 36.21
N THR A 26 -8.13 -6.65 37.17
CA THR A 26 -6.86 -7.35 37.40
C THR A 26 -7.10 -8.85 37.50
N THR A 27 -6.05 -9.66 37.36
CA THR A 27 -6.12 -11.11 37.56
C THR A 27 -5.26 -11.57 38.73
N ASN A 28 -5.55 -12.77 39.22
CA ASN A 28 -4.64 -13.50 40.08
C ASN A 28 -3.41 -13.97 39.28
N ALA A 29 -2.31 -14.21 39.99
CA ALA A 29 -1.10 -14.77 39.41
C ALA A 29 -1.35 -16.19 38.88
N THR A 30 -1.10 -16.39 37.58
CA THR A 30 -1.22 -17.69 36.90
C THR A 30 0.18 -18.24 36.65
N PRO A 31 0.51 -19.47 37.12
CA PRO A 31 1.82 -20.07 36.85
C PRO A 31 2.10 -20.22 35.35
N ILE A 32 3.34 -19.92 34.96
CA ILE A 32 3.84 -20.13 33.61
C ILE A 32 4.62 -21.44 33.61
N ASP A 33 4.10 -22.45 32.90
CA ASP A 33 4.76 -23.73 32.71
C ASP A 33 5.53 -23.70 31.40
N LEU A 34 6.70 -23.04 31.42
CA LEU A 34 7.57 -22.91 30.26
C LEU A 34 9.04 -22.83 30.66
N ASP A 35 9.89 -23.58 29.96
CA ASP A 35 11.35 -23.50 30.11
C ASP A 35 11.89 -22.31 29.31
N PHE A 36 12.07 -21.18 30.01
CA PHE A 36 12.52 -19.94 29.40
C PHE A 36 13.93 -20.04 28.80
N GLU A 37 14.83 -20.79 29.43
CA GLU A 37 16.20 -20.95 28.92
C GLU A 37 16.20 -21.77 27.64
N ALA A 38 15.44 -22.87 27.59
CA ALA A 38 15.31 -23.68 26.40
C ALA A 38 14.66 -22.90 25.24
N LEU A 39 13.66 -22.07 25.52
CA LEU A 39 12.98 -21.26 24.50
C LEU A 39 13.90 -20.16 23.96
N ALA A 40 14.61 -19.44 24.83
CA ALA A 40 15.63 -18.46 24.42
C ALA A 40 16.70 -19.12 23.54
N ALA A 41 17.25 -20.26 23.96
CA ALA A 41 18.23 -21.00 23.16
C ALA A 41 17.69 -21.51 21.82
N ARG A 42 16.39 -21.86 21.76
CA ARG A 42 15.73 -22.24 20.49
C ARG A 42 15.60 -21.05 19.55
N TYR A 43 15.22 -19.87 20.06
CA TYR A 43 15.16 -18.65 19.27
C TYR A 43 16.55 -18.26 18.72
N GLU A 44 17.58 -18.29 19.56
CA GLU A 44 18.96 -18.01 19.13
C GLU A 44 19.42 -18.92 17.98
N ARG A 45 19.14 -20.22 18.08
CA ARG A 45 19.45 -21.18 17.01
C ARG A 45 18.68 -20.92 15.71
N LEU A 46 17.47 -20.36 15.79
CA LEU A 46 16.72 -19.95 14.59
C LEU A 46 17.42 -18.79 13.90
N LEU A 47 17.86 -17.78 14.65
CA LEU A 47 18.50 -16.59 14.11
C LEU A 47 19.86 -16.88 13.46
N GLN A 48 20.53 -17.97 13.82
CA GLN A 48 21.77 -18.42 13.17
C GLN A 48 21.54 -19.03 11.77
N ARG A 49 20.30 -19.26 11.36
CA ARG A 49 19.99 -19.83 10.04
C ARG A 49 20.06 -18.75 8.95
N PRO A 50 20.60 -19.05 7.75
CA PRO A 50 20.58 -18.11 6.62
C PRO A 50 19.16 -17.69 6.20
N HIS A 51 18.19 -18.57 6.42
CA HIS A 51 16.78 -18.31 6.20
C HIS A 51 15.98 -18.85 7.38
N VAL A 52 15.19 -17.98 8.00
CA VAL A 52 14.31 -18.34 9.12
C VAL A 52 12.90 -18.57 8.55
N PRO A 53 12.34 -19.78 8.62
CA PRO A 53 10.98 -20.04 8.16
C PRO A 53 9.96 -19.24 8.98
N ASP A 54 8.99 -18.65 8.30
CA ASP A 54 7.94 -17.85 8.94
C ASP A 54 7.13 -18.65 9.97
N ASP A 55 6.86 -19.92 9.65
CA ASP A 55 6.11 -20.83 10.52
C ASP A 55 6.86 -21.16 11.81
N ASP A 56 8.20 -21.19 11.79
CA ASP A 56 9.02 -21.42 12.99
C ASP A 56 8.89 -20.22 13.96
N LEU A 57 8.85 -18.99 13.43
CA LEU A 57 8.63 -17.77 14.23
C LEU A 57 7.21 -17.74 14.80
N LYS A 58 6.19 -18.08 13.99
CA LYS A 58 4.80 -18.16 14.44
C LYS A 58 4.62 -19.21 15.52
N ALA A 59 5.25 -20.37 15.39
CA ALA A 59 5.19 -21.43 16.39
C ALA A 59 5.80 -21.00 17.72
N LEU A 60 6.99 -20.38 17.69
CA LEU A 60 7.64 -19.85 18.90
C LEU A 60 6.82 -18.72 19.54
N GLY A 61 6.29 -17.83 18.72
CA GLY A 61 5.40 -16.75 19.13
C GLY A 61 4.09 -17.21 19.76
N GLN A 62 3.51 -18.28 19.22
CA GLN A 62 2.31 -18.92 19.74
C GLN A 62 2.58 -19.60 21.08
N GLU A 63 3.73 -20.27 21.23
CA GLU A 63 4.14 -20.89 22.49
C GLU A 63 4.30 -19.83 23.61
N LEU A 64 4.97 -18.71 23.30
CA LEU A 64 5.08 -17.57 24.22
C LEU A 64 3.71 -16.99 24.61
N PHE A 65 2.82 -16.80 23.63
CA PHE A 65 1.49 -16.26 23.89
C PHE A 65 0.66 -17.20 24.78
N GLN A 66 0.65 -18.50 24.48
CA GLN A 66 -0.11 -19.50 25.24
C GLN A 66 0.44 -19.74 26.65
N ALA A 67 1.74 -19.54 26.86
CA ALA A 67 2.36 -19.67 28.17
C ALA A 67 1.90 -18.59 29.15
N VAL A 68 1.68 -17.36 28.64
CA VAL A 68 1.37 -16.19 29.48
C VAL A 68 -0.12 -15.86 29.50
N PHE A 69 -0.80 -15.94 28.35
CA PHE A 69 -2.23 -15.63 28.24
C PHE A 69 -3.05 -16.91 28.42
N ARG A 70 -3.32 -17.24 29.69
CA ARG A 70 -4.14 -18.39 30.10
C ARG A 70 -5.35 -17.93 30.90
N GLU A 71 -6.41 -18.74 30.87
CA GLU A 71 -7.59 -18.58 31.74
C GLU A 71 -8.09 -17.12 31.78
N ASP A 72 -8.14 -16.50 32.96
CA ASP A 72 -8.63 -15.14 33.17
C ASP A 72 -7.79 -14.08 32.42
N THR A 73 -6.47 -14.28 32.31
CA THR A 73 -5.57 -13.36 31.58
C THR A 73 -5.91 -13.36 30.09
N LEU A 74 -6.22 -14.53 29.51
CA LEU A 74 -6.62 -14.66 28.11
C LEU A 74 -7.99 -14.03 27.86
N ALA A 75 -8.96 -14.29 28.76
CA ALA A 75 -10.30 -13.71 28.66
C ALA A 75 -10.24 -12.18 28.70
N LEU A 76 -9.55 -11.61 29.68
CA LEU A 76 -9.38 -10.16 29.79
C LEU A 76 -8.64 -9.55 28.61
N PHE A 77 -7.64 -10.22 28.04
CA PHE A 77 -6.94 -9.74 26.85
C PHE A 77 -7.91 -9.59 25.66
N TYR A 78 -8.72 -10.61 25.36
CA TYR A 78 -9.66 -10.55 24.24
C TYR A 78 -10.83 -9.61 24.49
N GLU A 79 -11.37 -9.55 25.70
CA GLU A 79 -12.43 -8.61 26.07
C GLU A 79 -11.94 -7.16 25.97
N SER A 80 -10.74 -6.89 26.50
CA SER A 80 -10.09 -5.57 26.39
C SER A 80 -9.85 -5.20 24.93
N THR A 81 -9.37 -6.14 24.11
CA THR A 81 -9.19 -5.92 22.66
C THR A 81 -10.51 -5.53 22.00
N GLY A 82 -11.59 -6.24 22.31
CA GLY A 82 -12.93 -5.97 21.75
C GLY A 82 -13.45 -4.59 22.13
N VAL A 83 -13.34 -4.21 23.41
CA VAL A 83 -13.80 -2.91 23.91
C VAL A 83 -12.99 -1.76 23.31
N VAL A 84 -11.66 -1.86 23.33
CA VAL A 84 -10.76 -0.86 22.75
C VAL A 84 -11.07 -0.63 21.26
N ARG A 85 -11.26 -1.72 20.49
CA ARG A 85 -11.64 -1.64 19.08
C ARG A 85 -13.00 -1.00 18.85
N SER A 86 -13.99 -1.31 19.69
CA SER A 86 -15.33 -0.72 19.58
C SER A 86 -15.34 0.81 19.74
N ARG A 87 -14.30 1.37 20.38
CA ARG A 87 -14.07 2.82 20.56
C ARG A 87 -13.24 3.44 19.44
N GLY A 88 -12.76 2.66 18.47
CA GLY A 88 -11.81 3.12 17.45
C GLY A 88 -10.38 3.32 17.98
N ASN A 89 -10.07 2.75 19.15
CA ASN A 89 -8.75 2.82 19.79
C ASN A 89 -7.92 1.57 19.48
N ALA A 90 -6.64 1.61 19.86
CA ALA A 90 -5.70 0.49 19.80
C ALA A 90 -5.18 0.14 21.20
N MET A 91 -4.56 -1.02 21.36
CA MET A 91 -4.06 -1.49 22.66
C MET A 91 -2.55 -1.36 22.77
N ARG A 92 -2.05 -0.80 23.88
CA ARG A 92 -0.63 -0.85 24.24
C ARG A 92 -0.39 -1.97 25.24
N LEU A 93 0.27 -3.03 24.82
CA LEU A 93 0.71 -4.11 25.70
C LEU A 93 2.02 -3.72 26.38
N ARG A 94 1.94 -3.46 27.69
CA ARG A 94 3.08 -3.11 28.56
C ARG A 94 3.49 -4.34 29.35
N LEU A 95 4.67 -4.87 29.04
CA LEU A 95 5.23 -6.02 29.74
C LEU A 95 6.11 -5.55 30.89
N HIS A 96 5.72 -5.88 32.13
CA HIS A 96 6.53 -5.65 33.33
C HIS A 96 7.26 -6.95 33.64
N LEU A 97 8.56 -6.99 33.40
CA LEU A 97 9.38 -8.21 33.53
C LEU A 97 10.27 -8.10 34.78
N GLU A 98 10.09 -8.98 35.77
CA GLU A 98 10.81 -8.86 37.06
C GLU A 98 12.19 -9.53 37.09
N SER A 99 12.55 -10.34 36.08
CA SER A 99 13.85 -11.03 36.05
C SER A 99 14.62 -10.87 34.72
N PRO A 100 15.97 -10.87 34.76
CA PRO A 100 16.79 -10.83 33.54
C PRO A 100 16.55 -12.00 32.59
N GLY A 101 16.20 -13.18 33.12
CA GLY A 101 15.87 -14.36 32.31
C GLY A 101 14.66 -14.11 31.41
N LEU A 102 13.62 -13.48 31.95
CA LEU A 102 12.42 -13.08 31.21
C LEU A 102 12.72 -12.00 30.17
N ALA A 103 13.64 -11.07 30.47
CA ALA A 103 14.07 -10.05 29.51
C ALA A 103 14.80 -10.66 28.29
N ASN A 104 15.39 -11.86 28.38
CA ASN A 104 16.06 -12.46 27.24
C ASN A 104 15.10 -13.12 26.22
N LEU A 105 13.81 -13.20 26.52
CA LEU A 105 12.82 -13.82 25.64
C LEU A 105 12.37 -12.85 24.53
N PRO A 106 12.06 -13.36 23.32
CA PRO A 106 11.62 -12.55 22.20
C PRO A 106 10.11 -12.27 22.28
N TRP A 107 9.70 -11.49 23.28
CA TRP A 107 8.30 -11.08 23.46
C TRP A 107 7.70 -10.39 22.23
N GLU A 108 8.55 -9.81 21.40
CA GLU A 108 8.22 -9.22 20.12
C GLU A 108 7.61 -10.22 19.12
N LEU A 109 7.80 -11.53 19.34
CA LEU A 109 7.20 -12.60 18.56
C LEU A 109 5.81 -13.03 19.05
N LEU A 110 5.24 -12.44 20.12
CA LEU A 110 3.90 -12.80 20.59
C LEU A 110 2.89 -12.88 19.43
N PHE A 111 2.39 -14.09 19.19
CA PHE A 111 1.56 -14.42 18.02
C PHE A 111 0.27 -15.12 18.46
N THR A 112 -0.83 -14.72 17.83
CA THR A 112 -2.13 -15.38 17.97
C THR A 112 -2.78 -15.51 16.61
N ARG A 113 -3.47 -16.64 16.35
CA ARG A 113 -4.18 -16.85 15.07
C ARG A 113 -5.20 -15.76 14.74
N ARG A 114 -5.71 -15.06 15.76
CA ARG A 114 -6.68 -13.98 15.60
C ARG A 114 -6.06 -12.65 15.17
N GLU A 115 -4.84 -12.35 15.62
CA GLU A 115 -4.22 -11.02 15.48
C GLU A 115 -2.88 -11.04 14.72
N ASP A 116 -2.40 -12.23 14.32
CA ASP A 116 -1.04 -12.47 13.84
C ASP A 116 0.00 -12.04 14.91
N PHE A 117 1.20 -11.60 14.50
CA PHE A 117 2.20 -11.00 15.39
C PHE A 117 1.73 -9.65 15.92
N LEU A 118 1.56 -9.55 17.24
CA LEU A 118 1.06 -8.34 17.90
C LEU A 118 1.97 -7.12 17.65
N SER A 119 3.28 -7.32 17.59
CA SER A 119 4.27 -6.24 17.44
C SER A 119 4.28 -5.57 16.05
N THR A 120 3.62 -6.16 15.05
CA THR A 120 3.50 -5.64 13.68
C THR A 120 2.10 -5.15 13.32
N SER A 121 1.15 -5.30 14.25
CA SER A 121 -0.26 -4.99 14.02
C SER A 121 -0.54 -3.51 14.24
N ALA A 122 -1.36 -2.90 13.37
CA ALA A 122 -1.83 -1.53 13.58
C ALA A 122 -2.78 -1.38 14.80
N SER A 123 -3.32 -2.50 15.32
CA SER A 123 -4.19 -2.51 16.50
C SER A 123 -3.42 -2.60 17.83
N PHE A 124 -2.11 -2.83 17.79
CA PHE A 124 -1.32 -3.10 18.97
C PHE A 124 0.02 -2.37 18.94
N SER A 125 0.50 -1.96 20.12
CA SER A 125 1.90 -1.64 20.35
C SER A 125 2.43 -2.47 21.52
N LEU A 126 3.74 -2.73 21.53
CA LEU A 126 4.38 -3.59 22.51
C LEU A 126 5.65 -2.92 23.05
N CYS A 127 5.76 -2.83 24.37
CA CYS A 127 6.96 -2.37 25.05
C CYS A 127 7.25 -3.16 26.33
N ARG A 128 8.53 -3.14 26.75
CA ARG A 128 8.98 -3.59 28.06
C ARG A 128 8.96 -2.37 28.98
N PHE A 129 7.99 -2.35 29.89
CA PHE A 129 7.72 -1.18 30.71
C PHE A 129 8.49 -1.24 32.03
N LEU A 130 9.15 -0.14 32.38
CA LEU A 130 9.91 0.00 33.62
C LEU A 130 9.24 1.06 34.50
N PRO A 131 8.66 0.66 35.65
CA PRO A 131 8.04 1.61 36.58
C PRO A 131 9.13 2.33 37.39
N VAL A 132 9.67 3.42 36.84
CA VAL A 132 10.58 4.31 37.58
C VAL A 132 9.77 5.42 38.26
N SER A 133 10.18 5.83 39.46
CA SER A 133 9.43 6.81 40.29
C SER A 133 9.54 8.26 39.83
N HIS A 134 10.24 8.54 38.73
CA HIS A 134 10.42 9.90 38.21
C HIS A 134 9.36 10.23 37.16
N PRO A 135 8.73 11.41 37.19
CA PRO A 135 7.79 11.80 36.15
C PRO A 135 8.52 12.03 34.82
N VAL A 136 8.08 11.34 33.76
CA VAL A 136 8.50 11.64 32.40
C VAL A 136 7.66 12.80 31.87
N HIS A 137 8.32 13.90 31.51
CA HIS A 137 7.69 15.01 30.81
C HIS A 137 7.92 14.88 29.31
N CYS A 138 6.83 14.89 28.55
CA CYS A 138 6.88 15.03 27.10
C CYS A 138 7.63 16.32 26.72
N LEU A 139 8.54 16.27 25.74
CA LEU A 139 9.31 17.44 25.31
C LEU A 139 8.61 18.12 24.13
N PRO A 140 8.20 19.40 24.24
CA PRO A 140 7.77 20.18 23.09
C PRO A 140 8.93 20.36 22.11
N VAL A 141 8.77 19.88 20.89
CA VAL A 141 9.78 20.00 19.83
C VAL A 141 9.17 20.76 18.66
N ASN A 142 9.76 21.92 18.36
CA ASN A 142 9.56 22.56 17.07
C ASN A 142 10.59 21.98 16.11
N LEU A 143 10.13 21.27 15.08
CA LEU A 143 10.98 20.53 14.16
C LEU A 143 12.09 21.43 13.55
N PRO A 144 13.28 20.87 13.28
CA PRO A 144 13.57 19.44 13.13
C PRO A 144 13.81 18.67 14.44
N LEU A 145 13.59 17.36 14.41
CA LEU A 145 14.06 16.45 15.46
C LEU A 145 15.60 16.30 15.33
N ASN A 146 16.35 16.80 16.31
CA ASN A 146 17.81 16.70 16.34
C ASN A 146 18.26 15.31 16.81
N ILE A 147 18.90 14.59 15.90
CA ILE A 147 19.43 13.25 16.11
C ILE A 147 20.96 13.34 16.07
N LEU A 148 21.59 13.04 17.20
CA LEU A 148 23.04 12.85 17.29
C LEU A 148 23.35 11.39 17.00
N VAL A 149 24.02 11.13 15.88
CA VAL A 149 24.53 9.83 15.51
C VAL A 149 25.95 9.71 16.02
N VAL A 150 26.17 8.84 17.00
CA VAL A 150 27.49 8.55 17.57
C VAL A 150 27.98 7.26 16.96
N VAL A 151 29.08 7.32 16.22
CA VAL A 151 29.70 6.15 15.59
C VAL A 151 30.99 5.86 16.35
N SER A 152 31.07 4.70 17.00
CA SER A 152 32.26 4.28 17.76
C SER A 152 32.89 3.04 17.14
N ALA A 153 34.13 3.19 16.65
CA ALA A 153 34.88 2.14 15.98
C ALA A 153 36.31 2.01 16.54
N PRO A 154 36.46 1.70 17.85
CA PRO A 154 37.78 1.61 18.46
C PRO A 154 38.63 0.50 17.84
N GLY A 155 39.93 0.73 17.76
CA GLY A 155 40.91 -0.26 17.31
C GLY A 155 40.91 -1.51 18.18
N GLY A 156 41.18 -2.67 17.57
CA GLY A 156 41.25 -3.96 18.27
C GLY A 156 39.92 -4.71 18.42
N LEU A 157 38.80 -4.11 17.99
CA LEU A 157 37.51 -4.79 17.80
C LEU A 157 37.26 -5.07 16.30
N PRO A 158 36.28 -5.93 15.95
CA PRO A 158 35.88 -6.12 14.55
C PRO A 158 35.54 -4.80 13.85
N GLU A 159 35.98 -4.66 12.60
CA GLU A 159 35.80 -3.44 11.84
C GLU A 159 34.30 -3.17 11.60
N LEU A 160 33.92 -1.90 11.75
CA LEU A 160 32.58 -1.39 11.47
C LEU A 160 32.62 -0.66 10.12
N ASP A 161 31.68 -0.96 9.23
CA ASP A 161 31.53 -0.20 7.98
C ASP A 161 30.80 1.13 8.25
N THR A 162 31.52 2.07 8.86
CA THR A 162 30.97 3.37 9.26
C THR A 162 30.47 4.20 8.09
N LEU A 163 31.03 3.99 6.89
CA LEU A 163 30.62 4.67 5.66
C LEU A 163 29.26 4.15 5.17
N SER A 164 29.07 2.82 5.14
CA SER A 164 27.77 2.26 4.76
C SER A 164 26.67 2.68 5.73
N GLU A 165 26.94 2.66 7.04
CA GLU A 165 25.99 3.10 8.07
C GLU A 165 25.60 4.58 7.92
N GLN A 166 26.57 5.46 7.63
CA GLN A 166 26.31 6.86 7.34
C GLN A 166 25.45 7.03 6.08
N GLN A 167 25.79 6.34 4.99
CA GLN A 167 25.05 6.38 3.74
C GLN A 167 23.63 5.86 3.90
N ALA A 168 23.45 4.77 4.67
CA ALA A 168 22.17 4.18 5.01
C ALA A 168 21.28 5.18 5.76
N LEU A 169 21.79 5.82 6.82
CA LEU A 169 21.02 6.81 7.58
C LEU A 169 20.67 8.04 6.75
N HIS A 170 21.59 8.55 5.93
CA HIS A 170 21.28 9.62 4.99
C HIS A 170 20.19 9.19 3.99
N ALA A 171 20.34 8.04 3.32
CA ALA A 171 19.35 7.54 2.37
C ALA A 171 17.98 7.25 3.03
N ALA A 172 17.97 6.87 4.30
CA ALA A 172 16.74 6.65 5.06
C ALA A 172 15.97 7.95 5.32
N LEU A 173 16.71 9.05 5.56
CA LEU A 173 16.17 10.29 6.13
C LEU A 173 16.33 11.53 5.23
N ASP A 174 16.84 11.38 4.01
CA ASP A 174 17.13 12.47 3.07
C ASP A 174 15.93 13.41 2.89
N MET A 175 14.78 12.84 2.48
CA MET A 175 13.51 13.56 2.34
C MET A 175 13.07 14.24 3.65
N MET A 176 13.36 13.67 4.81
CA MET A 176 13.00 14.26 6.11
C MET A 176 13.93 15.40 6.50
N GLN A 177 15.18 15.38 6.05
CA GLN A 177 16.09 16.51 6.20
C GLN A 177 15.67 17.66 5.28
N GLU A 178 15.33 17.37 4.02
CA GLU A 178 14.82 18.37 3.06
C GLU A 178 13.52 19.05 3.52
N THR A 179 12.62 18.27 4.14
CA THR A 179 11.35 18.76 4.67
C THR A 179 11.46 19.37 6.09
N ASN A 180 12.68 19.51 6.62
CA ASN A 180 12.96 20.02 7.98
C ASN A 180 12.26 19.21 9.09
N GLY A 181 12.02 17.92 8.86
CA GLY A 181 11.47 16.97 9.82
C GLY A 181 12.52 16.44 10.79
N VAL A 182 13.73 16.17 10.32
CA VAL A 182 14.85 15.69 11.15
C VAL A 182 16.14 16.41 10.80
N ARG A 183 17.08 16.44 11.75
CA ARG A 183 18.43 16.94 11.53
C ARG A 183 19.41 15.93 12.09
N LEU A 184 20.24 15.37 11.21
CA LEU A 184 21.30 14.45 11.56
C LEU A 184 22.59 15.22 11.87
N GLN A 185 23.26 14.84 12.94
CA GLN A 185 24.59 15.28 13.29
C GLN A 185 25.43 14.04 13.58
N PHE A 186 26.56 13.88 12.89
CA PHE A 186 27.45 12.74 13.11
C PHE A 186 28.61 13.13 14.02
N GLU A 187 28.92 12.25 14.96
CA GLU A 187 30.14 12.28 15.77
C GLU A 187 30.89 10.97 15.55
N PHE A 188 32.05 11.08 14.91
CA PHE A 188 32.94 9.96 14.60
C PHE A 188 34.10 9.85 15.60
N GLU A 189 34.39 10.93 16.35
CA GLU A 189 35.36 10.90 17.45
C GLU A 189 34.59 10.61 18.74
N SER A 190 34.47 9.32 19.07
CA SER A 190 33.55 8.86 20.11
C SER A 190 34.15 8.85 21.52
N THR A 191 35.14 9.70 21.82
CA THR A 191 35.71 9.77 23.19
C THR A 191 34.71 10.35 24.19
N ARG A 192 34.84 9.99 25.47
CA ARG A 192 33.96 10.52 26.53
C ARG A 192 33.93 12.05 26.55
N GLY A 193 35.10 12.67 26.41
CA GLY A 193 35.25 14.13 26.42
C GLY A 193 34.56 14.78 25.23
N GLN A 194 34.73 14.21 24.04
CA GLN A 194 34.13 14.73 22.81
C GLN A 194 32.60 14.56 22.81
N LEU A 195 32.10 13.39 23.22
CA LEU A 195 30.67 13.14 23.37
C LEU A 195 30.04 14.10 24.40
N LEU A 196 30.69 14.32 25.55
CA LEU A 196 30.19 15.27 26.55
C LEU A 196 30.18 16.71 26.01
N SER A 197 31.25 17.14 25.34
CA SER A 197 31.33 18.45 24.70
C SER A 197 30.20 18.66 23.69
N ARG A 198 29.94 17.66 22.85
CA ARG A 198 28.85 17.68 21.88
C ARG A 198 27.49 17.83 22.54
N LEU A 199 27.21 17.02 23.56
CA LEU A 199 25.96 17.04 24.32
C LEU A 199 25.71 18.37 25.04
N GLN A 200 26.78 19.08 25.40
CA GLN A 200 26.71 20.41 26.02
C GLN A 200 26.55 21.56 25.01
N SER A 201 26.98 21.37 23.77
CA SER A 201 27.00 22.43 22.75
C SER A 201 25.65 22.73 22.11
N GLU A 202 24.84 21.71 21.84
CA GLU A 202 23.58 21.83 21.10
C GLU A 202 22.50 20.90 21.68
N PRO A 203 21.21 21.30 21.62
CA PRO A 203 20.13 20.43 22.05
C PRO A 203 20.04 19.16 21.18
N VAL A 204 20.15 18.01 21.83
CA VAL A 204 19.94 16.68 21.23
C VAL A 204 18.63 16.11 21.74
N HIS A 205 17.79 15.59 20.84
CA HIS A 205 16.53 14.93 21.20
C HIS A 205 16.68 13.41 21.21
N VAL A 206 17.44 12.90 20.26
CA VAL A 206 17.71 11.47 20.07
C VAL A 206 19.22 11.23 19.99
N VAL A 207 19.73 10.26 20.73
CA VAL A 207 21.07 9.70 20.51
C VAL A 207 20.91 8.38 19.76
N HIS A 208 21.50 8.26 18.56
CA HIS A 208 21.61 7.01 17.81
C HIS A 208 23.05 6.53 17.90
N PHE A 209 23.31 5.53 18.73
CA PHE A 209 24.63 4.96 18.91
C PHE A 209 24.84 3.76 17.98
N ILE A 210 25.92 3.78 17.21
CA ILE A 210 26.38 2.69 16.35
C ILE A 210 27.74 2.25 16.86
N GLY A 211 27.85 0.99 17.29
CA GLY A 211 29.11 0.48 17.82
C GLY A 211 29.01 -0.93 18.37
N HIS A 212 29.98 -1.26 19.21
CA HIS A 212 30.08 -2.56 19.88
C HIS A 212 29.55 -2.51 21.32
N GLY A 213 29.07 -3.64 21.81
CA GLY A 213 28.71 -3.83 23.21
C GLY A 213 29.29 -5.12 23.78
N ASP A 214 29.19 -5.30 25.10
CA ASP A 214 29.52 -6.55 25.79
C ASP A 214 28.56 -6.75 26.98
N TRP A 215 28.34 -8.00 27.38
CA TRP A 215 27.58 -8.38 28.56
C TRP A 215 28.41 -8.43 29.84
N ALA A 216 29.73 -8.23 29.76
CA ALA A 216 30.57 -8.11 30.94
C ALA A 216 30.00 -7.08 31.94
N GLU A 217 30.07 -7.41 33.23
CA GLU A 217 29.58 -6.57 34.34
C GLU A 217 28.10 -6.12 34.22
N GLY A 218 27.27 -6.87 33.49
CA GLY A 218 25.86 -6.56 33.34
C GLY A 218 25.56 -5.58 32.21
N GLY A 219 26.48 -5.35 31.27
CA GLY A 219 26.23 -4.63 30.02
C GLY A 219 27.05 -3.36 29.85
N LEU A 220 27.79 -3.27 28.75
CA LEU A 220 28.69 -2.17 28.39
C LEU A 220 28.54 -1.84 26.91
N VAL A 221 28.84 -0.59 26.54
CA VAL A 221 29.16 -0.19 25.17
C VAL A 221 30.63 0.19 25.09
N TYR A 222 31.25 0.09 23.93
CA TYR A 222 32.61 0.58 23.73
C TYR A 222 32.58 1.97 23.10
N LEU A 223 33.22 2.91 23.77
CA LEU A 223 33.65 4.19 23.22
C LEU A 223 35.12 4.10 22.80
N GLU A 224 35.68 5.23 22.38
CA GLU A 224 37.10 5.36 22.05
C GLU A 224 37.87 6.11 23.14
N THR A 225 39.10 5.67 23.40
CA THR A 225 40.10 6.50 24.08
C THR A 225 40.80 7.43 23.08
N ASP A 226 41.54 8.43 23.57
CA ASP A 226 42.37 9.31 22.73
C ASP A 226 43.45 8.56 21.91
N GLN A 227 43.70 7.28 22.23
CA GLN A 227 44.64 6.40 21.53
C GLN A 227 43.94 5.41 20.59
N ASN A 228 42.66 5.63 20.28
CA ASN A 228 41.80 4.75 19.49
C ASN A 228 41.76 3.30 20.03
N GLN A 229 41.80 3.15 21.36
CA GLN A 229 41.61 1.87 22.05
C GLN A 229 40.17 1.77 22.60
N PRO A 230 39.62 0.55 22.80
CA PRO A 230 38.28 0.37 23.33
C PRO A 230 38.18 0.90 24.77
N ASP A 231 37.20 1.76 25.02
CA ASP A 231 36.85 2.27 26.34
C ASP A 231 35.49 1.68 26.76
N PRO A 232 35.46 0.70 27.68
CA PRO A 232 34.19 0.11 28.13
C PRO A 232 33.42 1.09 29.02
N VAL A 233 32.17 1.38 28.63
CA VAL A 233 31.28 2.30 29.32
C VAL A 233 29.95 1.62 29.66
N GLY A 234 29.63 1.54 30.95
CA GLY A 234 28.36 1.01 31.44
C GLY A 234 27.22 2.03 31.37
N ALA A 235 25.99 1.54 31.56
CA ALA A 235 24.77 2.35 31.50
C ALA A 235 24.75 3.51 32.50
N GLN A 236 25.33 3.35 33.70
CA GLN A 236 25.41 4.41 34.70
C GLN A 236 26.20 5.62 34.17
N VAL A 237 27.41 5.37 33.65
CA VAL A 237 28.28 6.43 33.12
C VAL A 237 27.64 7.08 31.89
N LEU A 238 27.04 6.30 30.99
CA LEU A 238 26.28 6.85 29.86
C LEU A 238 25.11 7.72 30.31
N GLY A 239 24.36 7.29 31.34
CA GLY A 239 23.26 8.07 31.92
C GLY A 239 23.75 9.39 32.50
N GLU A 240 24.87 9.37 33.23
CA GLU A 240 25.53 10.57 33.75
C GLU A 240 25.97 11.51 32.61
N MET A 241 26.53 10.99 31.52
CA MET A 241 26.89 11.78 30.35
C MET A 241 25.66 12.39 29.66
N PHE A 242 24.60 11.59 29.43
CA PHE A 242 23.36 12.05 28.80
C PHE A 242 22.61 13.07 29.66
N SER A 243 22.80 13.06 30.97
CA SER A 243 22.23 14.08 31.87
C SER A 243 22.72 15.50 31.55
N ALA A 244 23.86 15.65 30.86
CA ALA A 244 24.35 16.93 30.37
C ALA A 244 23.45 17.55 29.28
N CYS A 245 22.55 16.76 28.68
CA CYS A 245 21.58 17.22 27.67
C CYS A 245 20.15 16.79 28.07
N PRO A 246 19.45 17.59 28.91
CA PRO A 246 18.11 17.23 29.43
C PRO A 246 17.01 17.07 28.37
N SER A 247 17.27 17.51 27.13
CA SER A 247 16.36 17.35 25.99
C SER A 247 16.39 15.94 25.37
N ILE A 248 17.32 15.07 25.77
CA ILE A 248 17.33 13.68 25.31
C ILE A 248 16.09 12.97 25.85
N ARG A 249 15.33 12.39 24.92
CA ARG A 249 14.14 11.60 25.25
C ARG A 249 14.20 10.17 24.71
N LEU A 250 15.04 9.93 23.70
CA LEU A 250 15.22 8.62 23.10
C LEU A 250 16.70 8.31 22.90
N VAL A 251 17.10 7.11 23.30
CA VAL A 251 18.38 6.51 22.91
C VAL A 251 18.12 5.28 22.05
N VAL A 252 18.78 5.18 20.90
CA VAL A 252 18.77 4.01 20.02
C VAL A 252 20.16 3.39 20.06
N LEU A 253 20.26 2.17 20.57
CA LEU A 253 21.48 1.38 20.63
C LEU A 253 21.45 0.38 19.46
N ASN A 254 22.19 0.71 18.41
CA ASN A 254 22.26 -0.07 17.19
C ASN A 254 23.56 -0.89 17.17
N ALA A 255 23.43 -2.22 17.22
CA ALA A 255 24.53 -3.15 17.06
C ALA A 255 24.81 -3.35 15.57
N CYS A 256 26.01 -3.04 15.12
CA CYS A 256 26.38 -3.24 13.71
C CYS A 256 26.46 -4.73 13.35
N ALA A 257 26.32 -5.03 12.05
CA ALA A 257 26.37 -6.36 11.46
C ALA A 257 27.58 -7.23 11.88
N THR A 258 28.69 -6.59 12.27
CA THR A 258 29.96 -7.25 12.62
C THR A 258 30.18 -7.46 14.13
N ALA A 259 29.21 -7.14 14.98
CA ALA A 259 29.32 -7.27 16.43
C ALA A 259 29.37 -8.75 16.92
N TYR A 260 30.28 -9.05 17.86
CA TYR A 260 30.47 -10.38 18.45
C TYR A 260 29.33 -10.78 19.42
N GLU A 261 29.17 -12.08 19.71
CA GLU A 261 28.05 -12.68 20.49
C GLU A 261 27.77 -12.02 21.86
N GLY A 262 28.79 -11.44 22.52
CA GLY A 262 28.65 -10.71 23.78
C GLY A 262 27.88 -9.38 23.68
N ALA A 263 27.88 -8.74 22.51
CA ALA A 263 27.22 -7.45 22.29
C ALA A 263 25.69 -7.49 22.40
N ARG A 264 25.11 -8.65 22.10
CA ARG A 264 23.65 -8.88 22.01
C ARG A 264 22.94 -8.70 23.36
N LYS A 265 23.49 -9.33 24.40
CA LYS A 265 22.99 -9.18 25.77
C LYS A 265 23.43 -7.83 26.36
N GLY A 266 24.62 -7.35 25.98
CA GLY A 266 25.16 -6.06 26.42
C GLY A 266 24.19 -4.90 26.19
N PHE A 267 23.75 -4.69 24.94
CA PHE A 267 22.88 -3.56 24.61
C PHE A 267 21.48 -3.64 25.23
N THR A 268 20.89 -4.83 25.30
CA THR A 268 19.57 -5.00 25.94
C THR A 268 19.63 -4.72 27.44
N SER A 269 20.74 -5.07 28.11
CA SER A 269 21.00 -4.68 29.50
C SER A 269 21.20 -3.18 29.66
N VAL A 270 22.06 -2.59 28.82
CA VAL A 270 22.38 -1.17 28.87
C VAL A 270 21.10 -0.36 28.65
N ALA A 271 20.23 -0.79 27.73
CA ALA A 271 18.95 -0.14 27.49
C ALA A 271 17.99 -0.22 28.69
N ALA A 272 17.84 -1.41 29.29
CA ALA A 272 17.02 -1.56 30.49
C ALA A 272 17.52 -0.66 31.63
N GLN A 273 18.84 -0.60 31.84
CA GLN A 273 19.45 0.24 32.85
C GLN A 273 19.31 1.73 32.52
N LEU A 274 19.57 2.17 31.29
CA LEU A 274 19.42 3.58 30.89
C LEU A 274 17.98 4.07 31.07
N ALA A 275 17.00 3.25 30.68
CA ALA A 275 15.60 3.56 30.93
C ALA A 275 15.28 3.60 32.44
N GLY A 276 15.85 2.67 33.21
CA GLY A 276 15.79 2.68 34.68
C GLY A 276 16.43 3.92 35.34
N HIS A 277 17.46 4.49 34.72
CA HIS A 277 18.14 5.72 35.15
C HIS A 277 17.49 7.02 34.64
N GLY A 278 16.29 6.93 34.07
CA GLY A 278 15.45 8.09 33.77
C GLY A 278 15.45 8.54 32.31
N ILE A 279 16.11 7.82 31.40
CA ILE A 279 15.90 8.05 29.96
C ILE A 279 14.48 7.59 29.60
N PRO A 280 13.61 8.44 29.03
CA PRO A 280 12.20 8.12 28.82
C PRO A 280 11.91 6.89 27.95
N ALA A 281 12.74 6.68 26.92
CA ALA A 281 12.65 5.53 26.03
C ALA A 281 14.04 5.13 25.54
N VAL A 282 14.29 3.81 25.48
CA VAL A 282 15.50 3.26 24.88
C VAL A 282 15.14 2.11 23.96
N ILE A 283 15.59 2.17 22.71
CA ILE A 283 15.48 1.07 21.76
C ILE A 283 16.85 0.40 21.64
N ALA A 284 16.91 -0.91 21.82
CA ALA A 284 18.11 -1.70 21.59
C ALA A 284 17.86 -2.78 20.54
N MET A 285 18.82 -2.97 19.65
CA MET A 285 18.81 -4.09 18.71
C MET A 285 19.29 -5.36 19.42
N HIS A 286 18.54 -6.45 19.29
CA HIS A 286 18.91 -7.77 19.84
C HIS A 286 20.10 -8.39 19.10
N ASN A 287 20.19 -8.17 17.80
CA ASN A 287 21.21 -8.66 16.88
C ASN A 287 21.74 -7.53 15.99
N ALA A 288 22.94 -7.79 15.46
CA ALA A 288 23.51 -7.18 14.27
C ALA A 288 22.44 -6.85 13.21
N VAL A 289 22.40 -5.60 12.76
CA VAL A 289 21.44 -5.11 11.77
C VAL A 289 22.09 -5.05 10.38
N GLU A 290 21.41 -5.61 9.37
CA GLU A 290 21.80 -5.42 7.96
C GLU A 290 21.43 -4.01 7.48
N ASP A 291 22.24 -3.40 6.61
CA ASP A 291 22.07 -2.02 6.12
C ASP A 291 20.63 -1.71 5.67
N ARG A 292 19.97 -2.62 4.94
CA ARG A 292 18.58 -2.42 4.48
C ARG A 292 17.59 -2.39 5.65
N VAL A 293 17.76 -3.26 6.63
CA VAL A 293 16.96 -3.27 7.85
C VAL A 293 17.17 -1.97 8.62
N ALA A 294 18.40 -1.47 8.70
CA ALA A 294 18.71 -0.17 9.33
C ALA A 294 18.02 0.99 8.59
N ILE A 295 18.05 1.01 7.24
CA ILE A 295 17.38 2.02 6.42
C ILE A 295 15.87 2.02 6.68
N THR A 296 15.22 0.86 6.53
CA THR A 296 13.77 0.74 6.72
C THR A 296 13.36 1.08 8.14
N PHE A 297 14.10 0.59 9.14
CA PHE A 297 13.88 0.90 10.54
C PHE A 297 13.99 2.41 10.82
N ALA A 298 15.11 3.04 10.46
CA ALA A 298 15.36 4.45 10.75
C ALA A 298 14.33 5.35 10.06
N ARG A 299 14.04 5.08 8.77
CA ARG A 299 13.04 5.83 8.00
C ARG A 299 11.69 5.82 8.69
N HIS A 300 11.19 4.64 9.06
CA HIS A 300 9.84 4.53 9.60
C HIS A 300 9.76 4.95 11.07
N LEU A 301 10.77 4.66 11.88
CA LEU A 301 10.82 5.11 13.28
C LEU A 301 10.88 6.64 13.36
N TYR A 302 11.88 7.27 12.72
CA TYR A 302 12.06 8.72 12.84
C TYR A 302 10.98 9.50 12.08
N GLY A 303 10.47 8.95 10.97
CA GLY A 303 9.32 9.52 10.27
C GLY A 303 8.06 9.54 11.11
N ALA A 304 7.81 8.49 11.90
CA ALA A 304 6.70 8.42 12.83
C ALA A 304 6.92 9.24 14.11
N LEU A 305 8.16 9.46 14.56
CA LEU A 305 8.44 10.35 15.68
C LEU A 305 8.30 11.83 15.30
N ALA A 306 8.90 12.24 14.18
CA ALA A 306 8.60 13.54 13.55
C ALA A 306 7.11 13.64 13.15
N GLY A 307 6.48 12.47 13.00
CA GLY A 307 5.05 12.15 13.05
C GLY A 307 4.21 12.87 14.09
N GLY A 308 4.78 13.07 15.28
CA GLY A 308 4.00 13.25 16.49
C GLY A 308 3.39 11.94 17.01
N GLU A 309 3.80 10.78 16.51
CA GLU A 309 3.40 9.51 17.09
C GLU A 309 4.22 9.19 18.34
N THR A 310 3.62 8.43 19.25
CA THR A 310 4.31 7.93 20.44
C THR A 310 5.37 6.90 20.02
N VAL A 311 6.43 6.76 20.82
CA VAL A 311 7.60 5.96 20.43
C VAL A 311 7.30 4.48 20.20
N ASP A 312 6.36 3.93 20.97
CA ASP A 312 5.89 2.56 20.84
C ASP A 312 5.10 2.32 19.53
N VAL A 313 4.34 3.33 19.08
CA VAL A 313 3.60 3.29 17.81
C VAL A 313 4.55 3.48 16.64
N ALA A 314 5.49 4.42 16.76
CA ALA A 314 6.56 4.62 15.78
C ALA A 314 7.37 3.34 15.58
N LEU A 315 7.68 2.62 16.66
CA LEU A 315 8.34 1.32 16.57
C LEU A 315 7.44 0.25 15.95
N ALA A 316 6.17 0.15 16.34
CA ALA A 316 5.23 -0.80 15.73
C ALA A 316 5.12 -0.61 14.20
N ARG A 317 5.10 0.64 13.72
CA ARG A 317 5.17 0.95 12.28
C ARG A 317 6.46 0.48 11.64
N ALA A 318 7.61 0.75 12.27
CA ALA A 318 8.88 0.28 11.75
C ALA A 318 8.91 -1.26 11.65
N ARG A 319 8.41 -1.98 12.67
CA ARG A 319 8.28 -3.44 12.65
C ARG A 319 7.36 -3.93 11.54
N GLN A 320 6.21 -3.28 11.33
CA GLN A 320 5.30 -3.61 10.25
C GLN A 320 5.98 -3.48 8.87
N GLN A 321 6.75 -2.43 8.65
CA GLN A 321 7.43 -2.23 7.37
C GLN A 321 8.56 -3.22 7.15
N LEU A 322 9.35 -3.52 8.19
CA LEU A 322 10.34 -4.61 8.15
C LEU A 322 9.71 -5.96 7.81
N ARG A 323 8.49 -6.22 8.29
CA ARG A 323 7.74 -7.46 8.02
C ARG A 323 7.25 -7.56 6.57
N LEU A 324 6.91 -6.43 5.96
CA LEU A 324 6.44 -6.35 4.57
C LEU A 324 7.59 -6.37 3.55
N GLU A 325 8.81 -6.06 3.99
CA GLU A 325 9.99 -6.01 3.12
C GLU A 325 10.43 -7.41 2.67
N ARG A 326 10.27 -7.71 1.38
CA ARG A 326 10.57 -9.05 0.81
C ARG A 326 12.04 -9.45 0.86
N SER A 327 12.95 -8.48 0.95
CA SER A 327 14.40 -8.70 0.98
C SER A 327 14.98 -8.80 2.40
N ALA A 328 14.22 -8.46 3.43
CA ALA A 328 14.70 -8.53 4.81
C ALA A 328 14.58 -9.95 5.36
N SER A 329 15.41 -10.28 6.35
CA SER A 329 15.19 -11.48 7.16
C SER A 329 13.77 -11.46 7.75
N THR A 330 13.07 -12.59 7.69
CA THR A 330 11.70 -12.75 8.22
C THR A 330 11.60 -12.43 9.71
N ALA A 331 12.71 -12.53 10.45
CA ALA A 331 12.80 -12.21 11.87
C ALA A 331 13.19 -10.74 12.16
N ALA A 332 13.52 -9.93 11.14
CA ALA A 332 14.08 -8.59 11.32
C ALA A 332 13.17 -7.66 12.14
N PHE A 333 11.84 -7.81 12.03
CA PHE A 333 10.88 -7.01 12.79
C PHE A 333 10.97 -7.23 14.31
N ALA A 334 11.42 -8.40 14.76
CA ALA A 334 11.55 -8.73 16.18
C ALA A 334 12.86 -8.23 16.80
N ASN A 335 13.78 -7.69 15.97
CA ASN A 335 15.10 -7.28 16.40
C ASN A 335 15.11 -6.03 17.31
N PRO A 336 14.39 -4.94 16.99
CA PRO A 336 14.41 -3.75 17.85
C PRO A 336 13.50 -3.97 19.06
N ILE A 337 14.05 -3.83 20.27
CA ILE A 337 13.37 -3.98 21.56
C ILE A 337 13.21 -2.60 22.20
N LEU A 338 11.99 -2.27 22.64
CA LEU A 338 11.70 -1.00 23.32
C LEU A 338 11.58 -1.19 24.83
N TYR A 339 12.49 -0.54 25.56
CA TYR A 339 12.35 -0.26 26.98
C TYR A 339 11.72 1.12 27.16
N LEU A 340 10.59 1.16 27.85
CA LEU A 340 9.78 2.35 27.99
C LEU A 340 9.58 2.69 29.47
N HIS A 341 9.93 3.92 29.82
CA HIS A 341 9.59 4.51 31.10
C HIS A 341 8.38 5.45 30.98
N ALA A 342 8.21 6.11 29.81
CA ALA A 342 7.06 6.99 29.56
C ALA A 342 5.71 6.23 29.61
N PRO A 343 4.77 6.59 30.50
CA PRO A 343 3.56 5.78 30.78
C PRO A 343 2.62 5.63 29.58
N ASP A 344 2.60 6.61 28.69
CA ASP A 344 1.74 6.70 27.51
C ASP A 344 2.53 6.67 26.19
N GLY A 345 3.85 6.42 26.25
CA GLY A 345 4.74 6.44 25.09
C GLY A 345 5.01 7.83 24.49
N ALA A 346 4.40 8.90 25.03
CA ALA A 346 4.56 10.25 24.52
C ALA A 346 5.85 10.89 25.07
N ILE A 347 6.89 10.85 24.23
CA ILE A 347 8.21 11.41 24.58
C ILE A 347 8.49 12.77 23.92
N PHE A 348 7.80 13.06 22.81
CA PHE A 348 7.85 14.33 22.09
C PHE A 348 6.45 14.86 21.80
N GLU A 349 6.26 16.17 21.93
CA GLU A 349 5.08 16.89 21.48
C GLU A 349 5.50 17.76 20.30
N ILE A 350 5.15 17.34 19.08
CA ILE A 350 5.53 18.05 17.86
C ILE A 350 4.60 19.24 17.64
N THR A 351 5.09 20.45 17.84
CA THR A 351 4.27 21.67 17.95
C THR A 351 3.93 22.35 16.62
N ASN A 352 4.50 21.92 15.48
CA ASN A 352 4.27 22.51 14.15
C ASN A 352 3.55 21.56 13.17
N THR A 353 2.35 21.11 13.55
CA THR A 353 1.52 20.17 12.77
C THR A 353 0.98 20.76 11.45
N LEU A 354 0.85 22.09 11.34
CA LEU A 354 0.26 22.77 10.17
C LEU A 354 1.12 22.59 8.90
N ARG A 355 2.40 22.97 8.94
CA ARG A 355 3.31 22.87 7.77
C ARG A 355 3.42 21.42 7.27
N ARG A 356 3.42 20.47 8.20
CA ARG A 356 3.53 19.05 7.88
C ARG A 356 2.26 18.47 7.28
N ARG A 357 1.08 18.83 7.82
CA ARG A 357 -0.21 18.46 7.21
C ARG A 357 -0.36 19.07 5.82
N LEU A 358 0.16 20.28 5.58
CA LEU A 358 0.18 20.89 4.24
C LEU A 358 1.13 20.16 3.29
N VAL A 359 2.34 19.79 3.74
CA VAL A 359 3.26 18.94 2.94
C VAL A 359 2.64 17.57 2.64
N GLN A 360 1.95 16.96 3.61
CA GLN A 360 1.24 15.71 3.42
C GLN A 360 0.14 15.85 2.35
N VAL A 361 -0.70 16.90 2.44
CA VAL A 361 -1.73 17.17 1.43
C VAL A 361 -1.11 17.43 0.06
N ALA A 362 0.00 18.16 -0.03
CA ALA A 362 0.70 18.39 -1.29
C ALA A 362 1.23 17.07 -1.91
N GLN A 363 1.84 16.20 -1.11
CA GLN A 363 2.32 14.87 -1.55
C GLN A 363 1.17 13.96 -1.98
N GLN A 364 0.08 13.92 -1.20
CA GLN A 364 -1.11 13.13 -1.56
C GLN A 364 -1.75 13.66 -2.85
N SER A 365 -1.71 14.97 -3.11
CA SER A 365 -2.21 15.57 -4.35
C SER A 365 -1.35 15.23 -5.57
N VAL A 366 -0.03 15.14 -5.41
CA VAL A 366 0.89 14.61 -6.45
C VAL A 366 0.53 13.17 -6.78
N HIS A 367 0.43 12.32 -5.76
CA HIS A 367 0.14 10.90 -5.97
C HIS A 367 -1.27 10.69 -6.57
N LEU A 368 -2.22 11.56 -6.24
CA LEU A 368 -3.56 11.57 -6.82
C LEU A 368 -3.51 11.91 -8.32
N SER A 369 -2.68 12.88 -8.70
CA SER A 369 -2.42 13.22 -10.11
C SER A 369 -1.76 12.06 -10.86
N GLU A 370 -0.71 11.47 -10.32
CA GLU A 370 0.01 10.34 -10.93
C GLU A 370 -0.89 9.11 -11.14
N THR A 371 -1.69 8.79 -10.13
CA THR A 371 -2.65 7.67 -10.20
C THR A 371 -3.74 7.95 -11.23
N GLY A 372 -4.19 9.22 -11.33
CA GLY A 372 -5.11 9.67 -12.37
C GLY A 372 -4.54 9.56 -13.79
N GLU A 373 -3.27 9.92 -13.99
CA GLU A 373 -2.55 9.74 -15.26
C GLU A 373 -2.43 8.25 -15.63
N ALA A 374 -2.04 7.40 -14.67
CA ALA A 374 -1.95 5.96 -14.87
C ALA A 374 -3.31 5.37 -15.30
N LEU A 375 -4.39 5.77 -14.64
CA LEU A 375 -5.74 5.34 -15.00
C LEU A 375 -6.09 5.74 -16.44
N ALA A 376 -5.72 6.95 -16.87
CA ALA A 376 -5.96 7.42 -18.23
C ALA A 376 -5.18 6.61 -19.29
N GLU A 377 -3.92 6.24 -19.01
CA GLU A 377 -3.11 5.38 -19.87
C GLU A 377 -3.74 3.99 -20.03
N TRP A 378 -4.13 3.34 -18.92
CA TRP A 378 -4.78 2.03 -18.97
C TRP A 378 -6.11 2.06 -19.72
N LYS A 379 -6.86 3.15 -19.60
CA LYS A 379 -8.11 3.36 -20.35
C LYS A 379 -7.85 3.53 -21.85
N GLU A 380 -6.83 4.29 -22.23
CA GLU A 380 -6.47 4.47 -23.64
C GLU A 380 -6.00 3.15 -24.27
N LEU A 381 -5.21 2.34 -23.53
CA LEU A 381 -4.86 0.98 -23.96
C LEU A 381 -6.11 0.13 -24.18
N HIS A 382 -7.04 0.13 -23.21
CA HIS A 382 -8.30 -0.60 -23.31
C HIS A 382 -9.05 -0.21 -24.59
N ASP A 383 -9.21 1.09 -24.85
CA ASP A 383 -9.90 1.59 -26.03
C ASP A 383 -9.21 1.18 -27.34
N LEU A 384 -7.90 1.28 -27.40
CA LEU A 384 -7.14 0.87 -28.59
C LEU A 384 -7.29 -0.63 -28.88
N LEU A 385 -7.19 -1.48 -27.86
CA LEU A 385 -7.39 -2.93 -27.99
C LEU A 385 -8.83 -3.26 -28.42
N HIS A 386 -9.82 -2.54 -27.89
CA HIS A 386 -11.23 -2.71 -28.26
C HIS A 386 -11.48 -2.35 -29.72
N ILE A 387 -11.01 -1.18 -30.17
CA ILE A 387 -11.20 -0.73 -31.56
C ILE A 387 -10.47 -1.69 -32.53
N LEU A 388 -9.27 -2.14 -32.19
CA LEU A 388 -8.50 -3.10 -33.00
C LEU A 388 -9.11 -4.50 -33.04
N SER A 389 -9.95 -4.87 -32.06
CA SER A 389 -10.65 -6.17 -32.06
C SER A 389 -11.74 -6.24 -33.14
N GLN A 390 -12.32 -5.12 -33.57
CA GLN A 390 -13.41 -5.09 -34.56
C GLN A 390 -13.01 -5.59 -35.97
N PRO A 391 -11.95 -5.08 -36.61
CA PRO A 391 -11.51 -5.61 -37.90
C PRO A 391 -11.00 -7.06 -37.76
N LEU A 392 -10.44 -7.44 -36.60
CA LEU A 392 -10.00 -8.81 -36.33
C LEU A 392 -11.17 -9.80 -36.27
N ASP A 393 -12.27 -9.44 -35.62
CA ASP A 393 -13.51 -10.23 -35.61
C ASP A 393 -14.08 -10.39 -37.03
N THR A 394 -13.98 -9.33 -37.85
CA THR A 394 -14.41 -9.36 -39.26
C THR A 394 -13.55 -10.33 -40.08
N VAL A 395 -12.23 -10.30 -39.91
CA VAL A 395 -11.30 -11.24 -40.57
C VAL A 395 -11.59 -12.68 -40.13
N TYR A 396 -11.84 -12.91 -38.84
CA TYR A 396 -12.23 -14.23 -38.33
C TYR A 396 -13.53 -14.74 -38.98
N GLN A 397 -14.57 -13.90 -39.07
CA GLN A 397 -15.82 -14.27 -39.72
C GLN A 397 -15.64 -14.57 -41.21
N LEU A 398 -14.94 -13.70 -41.95
CA LEU A 398 -14.71 -13.88 -43.39
C LEU A 398 -13.82 -15.09 -43.71
N SER A 399 -12.87 -15.43 -42.84
CA SER A 399 -12.02 -16.61 -43.00
C SER A 399 -12.77 -17.95 -42.93
N SER A 400 -14.00 -17.93 -42.41
CA SER A 400 -14.90 -19.09 -42.36
C SER A 400 -15.79 -19.22 -43.61
N ASN A 401 -15.72 -18.26 -44.54
CA ASN A 401 -16.52 -18.22 -45.77
C ASN A 401 -15.62 -18.33 -47.02
N PRO A 402 -15.89 -19.26 -47.96
CA PRO A 402 -15.10 -19.43 -49.18
C PRO A 402 -15.05 -18.18 -50.09
N TYR A 403 -15.99 -17.24 -49.95
CA TYR A 403 -16.01 -15.97 -50.68
C TYR A 403 -15.28 -14.83 -49.95
N GLY A 404 -14.84 -15.04 -48.70
CA GLY A 404 -14.18 -14.01 -47.87
C GLY A 404 -12.75 -13.68 -48.32
N ALA A 405 -12.09 -14.56 -49.08
CA ALA A 405 -10.70 -14.40 -49.51
C ALA A 405 -10.41 -13.10 -50.27
N ALA A 406 -11.37 -12.59 -51.04
CA ALA A 406 -11.21 -11.37 -51.80
C ALA A 406 -11.29 -10.08 -50.95
N VAL A 407 -11.89 -10.15 -49.75
CA VAL A 407 -12.19 -8.99 -48.89
C VAL A 407 -11.22 -8.88 -47.71
N ILE A 408 -10.72 -10.03 -47.21
CA ILE A 408 -9.80 -10.11 -46.07
C ILE A 408 -8.59 -9.16 -46.18
N PRO A 409 -7.88 -9.04 -47.33
CA PRO A 409 -6.73 -8.14 -47.44
C PRO A 409 -7.08 -6.67 -47.14
N SER A 410 -8.23 -6.19 -47.61
CA SER A 410 -8.65 -4.80 -47.40
C SER A 410 -9.01 -4.52 -45.94
N VAL A 411 -9.67 -5.46 -45.26
CA VAL A 411 -10.01 -5.34 -43.83
C VAL A 411 -8.74 -5.44 -42.98
N TRP A 412 -7.81 -6.31 -43.36
CA TRP A 412 -6.53 -6.48 -42.68
C TRP A 412 -5.64 -5.23 -42.81
N ASP A 413 -5.64 -4.57 -43.97
CA ASP A 413 -4.93 -3.30 -44.15
C ASP A 413 -5.43 -2.20 -43.20
N GLN A 414 -6.73 -2.14 -42.94
CA GLN A 414 -7.29 -1.21 -41.95
C GLN A 414 -6.78 -1.52 -40.54
N PHE A 415 -6.74 -2.80 -40.17
CA PHE A 415 -6.15 -3.23 -38.90
C PHE A 415 -4.68 -2.80 -38.79
N ARG A 416 -3.86 -3.05 -39.82
CA ARG A 416 -2.44 -2.69 -39.83
C ARG A 416 -2.20 -1.19 -39.67
N GLN A 417 -2.99 -0.37 -40.36
CA GLN A 417 -2.92 1.09 -40.23
C GLN A 417 -3.21 1.54 -38.80
N MET A 418 -4.18 0.94 -38.12
CA MET A 418 -4.49 1.26 -36.73
C MET A 418 -3.44 0.73 -35.75
N LEU A 419 -2.91 -0.48 -35.99
CA LEU A 419 -1.87 -1.10 -35.18
C LEU A 419 -0.61 -0.22 -35.16
N HIS A 420 -0.09 0.12 -36.35
CA HIS A 420 1.13 0.90 -36.48
C HIS A 420 0.92 2.41 -36.28
N GLY A 421 -0.27 2.94 -36.60
CA GLY A 421 -0.56 4.36 -36.49
C GLY A 421 -1.04 4.79 -35.10
N ARG A 422 -1.53 3.87 -34.26
CA ARG A 422 -2.12 4.21 -32.95
C ARG A 422 -1.56 3.36 -31.81
N LEU A 423 -1.71 2.03 -31.87
CA LEU A 423 -1.36 1.16 -30.73
C LEU A 423 0.15 1.09 -30.48
N MET A 424 0.98 0.92 -31.51
CA MET A 424 2.43 0.86 -31.34
C MET A 424 3.05 2.19 -30.89
N PRO A 425 2.68 3.36 -31.46
CA PRO A 425 3.13 4.65 -30.95
C PRO A 425 2.70 4.91 -29.49
N PHE A 426 1.48 4.50 -29.12
CA PHE A 426 1.01 4.57 -27.74
C PHE A 426 1.86 3.70 -26.81
N ALA A 427 2.13 2.44 -27.20
CA ALA A 427 2.93 1.51 -26.42
C ALA A 427 4.41 1.94 -26.27
N SER A 428 4.96 2.66 -27.25
CA SER A 428 6.35 3.13 -27.21
C SER A 428 6.53 4.44 -26.44
N GLN A 429 5.60 5.39 -26.58
CA GLN A 429 5.81 6.75 -26.07
C GLN A 429 5.07 7.05 -24.77
N ARG A 430 3.92 6.39 -24.55
CA ARG A 430 2.95 6.86 -23.54
C ARG A 430 2.73 5.90 -22.39
N MET A 431 2.82 4.59 -22.59
CA MET A 431 2.70 3.63 -21.49
C MET A 431 3.89 3.69 -20.52
N ARG A 432 3.67 4.23 -19.32
CA ARG A 432 4.72 4.38 -18.29
C ARG A 432 4.85 3.17 -17.36
N PHE A 433 3.77 2.42 -17.17
CA PHE A 433 3.63 1.55 -15.98
C PHE A 433 3.70 0.04 -16.23
N THR A 434 3.97 -0.41 -17.47
CA THR A 434 4.04 -1.85 -17.77
C THR A 434 5.43 -2.48 -17.63
N GLY A 435 6.48 -1.67 -17.58
CA GLY A 435 7.83 -2.12 -17.23
C GLY A 435 8.88 -2.00 -18.35
N ARG A 436 8.50 -2.04 -19.64
CA ARG A 436 9.39 -1.78 -20.79
C ARG A 436 8.67 -1.18 -22.00
N ARG A 437 9.09 0.00 -22.46
CA ARG A 437 8.57 0.61 -23.70
C ARG A 437 8.91 -0.23 -24.92
N TYR A 438 8.01 -0.23 -25.90
CA TYR A 438 8.29 -0.84 -27.20
C TYR A 438 9.24 0.03 -28.01
N GLU A 439 10.32 -0.56 -28.51
CA GLU A 439 11.31 0.04 -29.42
C GLU A 439 11.64 -0.95 -30.53
N ASP A 440 11.68 -0.45 -31.77
CA ASP A 440 12.11 -1.20 -32.94
C ASP A 440 13.55 -0.80 -33.25
N SER A 441 14.52 -1.65 -32.90
CA SER A 441 15.95 -1.38 -33.06
C SER A 441 16.53 -2.29 -34.13
N ASP A 442 16.86 -1.77 -35.31
CA ASP A 442 17.56 -2.47 -36.42
C ASP A 442 17.17 -3.97 -36.59
N GLY A 443 15.86 -4.26 -36.58
CA GLY A 443 15.30 -5.60 -36.77
C GLY A 443 15.05 -6.43 -35.50
N ALA A 444 15.40 -5.92 -34.31
CA ALA A 444 15.04 -6.49 -33.02
C ALA A 444 13.85 -5.73 -32.41
N ARG A 445 12.72 -6.44 -32.22
CA ARG A 445 11.54 -5.95 -31.49
C ARG A 445 11.79 -6.09 -29.99
N LEU A 446 11.97 -4.97 -29.28
CA LEU A 446 12.20 -4.95 -27.84
C LEU A 446 11.02 -4.24 -27.17
N GLY A 447 10.50 -4.78 -26.07
CA GLY A 447 9.41 -4.15 -25.31
C GLY A 447 8.58 -5.13 -24.52
N GLU A 448 7.38 -4.69 -24.12
CA GLU A 448 6.38 -5.55 -23.49
C GLU A 448 6.06 -6.79 -24.34
N GLU A 449 5.95 -7.95 -23.68
CA GLU A 449 5.67 -9.25 -24.34
C GLU A 449 4.42 -9.16 -25.24
N TRP A 450 3.38 -8.48 -24.78
CA TRP A 450 2.12 -8.37 -25.51
C TRP A 450 2.24 -7.55 -26.79
N ALA A 451 3.04 -6.49 -26.79
CA ALA A 451 3.24 -5.61 -27.94
C ALA A 451 4.09 -6.32 -29.00
N VAL A 452 5.19 -6.95 -28.57
CA VAL A 452 6.05 -7.77 -29.45
C VAL A 452 5.25 -8.91 -30.08
N ARG A 453 4.52 -9.67 -29.26
CA ARG A 453 3.70 -10.80 -29.73
C ARG A 453 2.55 -10.37 -30.65
N THR A 454 2.00 -9.18 -30.46
CA THR A 454 0.98 -8.60 -31.36
C THR A 454 1.57 -8.39 -32.76
N LEU A 455 2.79 -7.87 -32.86
CA LEU A 455 3.48 -7.67 -34.13
C LEU A 455 3.88 -8.99 -34.79
N ASP A 456 4.37 -9.96 -34.01
CA ASP A 456 4.73 -11.28 -34.52
C ASP A 456 3.53 -12.02 -35.13
N LEU A 457 2.39 -11.97 -34.43
CA LEU A 457 1.14 -12.52 -34.93
C LEU A 457 0.63 -11.73 -36.15
N SER A 458 0.74 -10.40 -36.14
CA SER A 458 0.35 -9.57 -37.29
C SER A 458 1.15 -9.91 -38.54
N GLN A 459 2.47 -10.09 -38.40
CA GLN A 459 3.34 -10.50 -39.51
C GLN A 459 3.02 -11.90 -40.01
N SER A 460 2.77 -12.84 -39.08
CA SER A 460 2.37 -14.20 -39.45
C SER A 460 1.05 -14.22 -40.25
N ILE A 461 0.13 -13.31 -39.94
CA ILE A 461 -1.13 -13.16 -40.68
C ILE A 461 -0.87 -12.55 -42.07
N ASP A 462 0.05 -11.59 -42.21
CA ASP A 462 0.47 -11.08 -43.52
C ASP A 462 0.95 -12.22 -44.44
N GLU A 463 1.80 -13.11 -43.93
CA GLU A 463 2.32 -14.28 -44.66
C GLU A 463 1.20 -15.29 -45.03
N ALA A 464 0.25 -15.50 -44.12
CA ALA A 464 -0.90 -16.37 -44.34
C ALA A 464 -1.86 -15.80 -45.41
N ILE A 465 -2.06 -14.48 -45.44
CA ILE A 465 -2.86 -13.79 -46.47
C ILE A 465 -2.16 -13.90 -47.84
N LEU A 466 -0.85 -13.67 -47.90
CA LEU A 466 -0.07 -13.78 -49.14
C LEU A 466 -0.07 -15.18 -49.73
N SER A 467 -0.09 -16.21 -48.87
CA SER A 467 -0.18 -17.62 -49.28
C SER A 467 -1.61 -18.12 -49.53
N ALA A 468 -2.61 -17.23 -49.44
CA ALA A 468 -4.04 -17.53 -49.60
C ALA A 468 -4.56 -18.66 -48.65
N SER A 469 -3.94 -18.82 -47.48
CA SER A 469 -4.26 -19.87 -46.51
C SER A 469 -5.32 -19.40 -45.52
N LEU A 470 -6.61 -19.49 -45.88
CA LEU A 470 -7.72 -19.03 -45.03
C LEU A 470 -7.76 -19.72 -43.65
N SER A 471 -7.39 -21.00 -43.58
CA SER A 471 -7.32 -21.73 -42.30
C SER A 471 -6.25 -21.18 -41.37
N GLN A 472 -5.09 -20.81 -41.91
CA GLN A 472 -3.99 -20.25 -41.13
C GLN A 472 -4.27 -18.81 -40.71
N VAL A 473 -4.87 -18.00 -41.60
CA VAL A 473 -5.38 -16.65 -41.26
C VAL A 473 -6.36 -16.74 -40.09
N ARG A 474 -7.28 -17.71 -40.13
CA ARG A 474 -8.26 -17.93 -39.06
C ARG A 474 -7.58 -18.28 -37.72
N GLU A 475 -6.67 -19.24 -37.73
CA GLU A 475 -5.98 -19.70 -36.53
C GLU A 475 -5.19 -18.57 -35.86
N LEU A 476 -4.40 -17.83 -36.65
CA LEU A 476 -3.60 -16.72 -36.15
C LEU A 476 -4.47 -15.54 -35.68
N ALA A 477 -5.59 -15.26 -36.36
CA ALA A 477 -6.55 -14.25 -35.92
C ALA A 477 -7.16 -14.62 -34.56
N VAL A 478 -7.44 -15.89 -34.30
CA VAL A 478 -7.90 -16.37 -32.97
C VAL A 478 -6.83 -16.17 -31.91
N GLN A 479 -5.57 -16.47 -32.21
CA GLN A 479 -4.46 -16.26 -31.27
C GLN A 479 -4.29 -14.78 -30.90
N LEU A 480 -4.33 -13.89 -31.91
CA LEU A 480 -4.24 -12.45 -31.72
C LEU A 480 -5.44 -11.91 -30.93
N ARG A 481 -6.65 -12.42 -31.22
CA ARG A 481 -7.86 -12.06 -30.49
C ARG A 481 -7.79 -12.49 -29.02
N SER A 482 -7.30 -13.69 -28.77
CA SER A 482 -7.09 -14.20 -27.41
C SER A 482 -6.08 -13.34 -26.64
N LEU A 483 -5.03 -12.85 -27.30
CA LEU A 483 -4.07 -11.92 -26.71
C LEU A 483 -4.77 -10.61 -26.32
N PHE A 484 -5.56 -10.02 -27.22
CA PHE A 484 -6.29 -8.78 -26.93
C PHE A 484 -7.30 -8.93 -25.79
N ILE A 485 -8.08 -10.02 -25.77
CA ILE A 485 -9.03 -10.28 -24.67
C ILE A 485 -8.32 -10.39 -23.32
N LYS A 486 -7.16 -11.07 -23.29
CA LYS A 486 -6.34 -11.16 -22.07
C LYS A 486 -5.93 -9.77 -21.58
N HIS A 487 -5.48 -8.90 -22.49
CA HIS A 487 -5.03 -7.55 -22.13
C HIS A 487 -6.18 -6.57 -21.86
N LEU A 488 -7.34 -6.73 -22.51
CA LEU A 488 -8.58 -6.01 -22.15
C LEU A 488 -9.01 -6.33 -20.71
N THR A 489 -9.00 -7.63 -20.34
CA THR A 489 -9.32 -8.08 -18.98
C THR A 489 -8.33 -7.52 -17.96
N LEU A 490 -7.04 -7.51 -18.29
CA LEU A 490 -6.00 -6.91 -17.46
C LEU A 490 -6.21 -5.40 -17.30
N SER A 491 -6.47 -4.69 -18.39
CA SER A 491 -6.75 -3.25 -18.34
C SER A 491 -7.96 -2.94 -17.47
N ASN A 492 -9.06 -3.69 -17.61
CA ASN A 492 -10.24 -3.53 -16.76
C ASN A 492 -9.91 -3.73 -15.28
N SER A 493 -9.18 -4.80 -14.95
CA SER A 493 -8.77 -5.09 -13.57
C SER A 493 -7.90 -3.96 -13.00
N LYS A 494 -6.95 -3.45 -13.80
CA LYS A 494 -6.06 -2.37 -13.38
C LYS A 494 -6.76 -1.03 -13.23
N MET A 495 -7.70 -0.72 -14.11
CA MET A 495 -8.53 0.48 -13.96
C MET A 495 -9.29 0.43 -12.63
N ILE A 496 -10.00 -0.66 -12.32
CA ILE A 496 -10.76 -0.81 -11.07
C ILE A 496 -9.86 -0.61 -9.84
N GLU A 497 -8.66 -1.21 -9.84
CA GLU A 497 -7.68 -1.05 -8.78
C GLU A 497 -7.27 0.43 -8.60
N LEU A 498 -6.89 1.10 -9.69
CA LEU A 498 -6.45 2.49 -9.69
C LEU A 498 -7.58 3.45 -9.27
N ILE A 499 -8.83 3.17 -9.66
CA ILE A 499 -10.00 3.93 -9.23
C ILE A 499 -10.19 3.81 -7.71
N GLY A 500 -10.03 2.61 -7.15
CA GLY A 500 -10.04 2.39 -5.71
C GLY A 500 -8.95 3.18 -4.99
N GLN A 501 -7.74 3.22 -5.56
CA GLN A 501 -6.61 4.00 -5.04
C GLN A 501 -6.88 5.51 -5.10
N VAL A 502 -7.35 6.04 -6.24
CA VAL A 502 -7.75 7.45 -6.40
C VAL A 502 -8.78 7.84 -5.36
N SER A 503 -9.84 7.03 -5.18
CA SER A 503 -10.88 7.33 -4.20
C SER A 503 -10.38 7.28 -2.76
N ALA A 504 -9.56 6.29 -2.40
CA ALA A 504 -9.01 6.17 -1.04
C ALA A 504 -8.05 7.34 -0.71
N LEU A 505 -7.17 7.68 -1.66
CA LEU A 505 -6.23 8.77 -1.52
C LEU A 505 -6.95 10.11 -1.42
N TYR A 506 -7.95 10.36 -2.28
CA TYR A 506 -8.80 11.54 -2.21
C TYR A 506 -9.47 11.70 -0.85
N GLN A 507 -10.10 10.63 -0.33
CA GLN A 507 -10.76 10.67 0.99
C GLN A 507 -9.76 10.97 2.13
N SER A 508 -8.54 10.44 2.04
CA SER A 508 -7.48 10.75 3.01
C SER A 508 -7.00 12.21 2.91
N THR A 509 -6.80 12.73 1.70
CA THR A 509 -6.45 14.15 1.46
C THR A 509 -7.53 15.07 2.02
N ARG A 510 -8.79 14.75 1.75
CA ARG A 510 -9.96 15.49 2.23
C ARG A 510 -10.03 15.51 3.76
N ALA A 511 -9.95 14.35 4.42
CA ALA A 511 -9.98 14.27 5.88
C ALA A 511 -8.86 15.10 6.52
N THR A 512 -7.67 15.10 5.92
CA THR A 512 -6.53 15.91 6.40
C THR A 512 -6.81 17.40 6.26
N LEU A 513 -7.44 17.84 5.16
CA LEU A 513 -7.85 19.23 4.94
C LEU A 513 -9.01 19.66 5.86
N GLU A 514 -9.99 18.80 6.12
CA GLU A 514 -11.08 19.06 7.06
C GLU A 514 -10.57 19.19 8.50
N ASP A 515 -9.65 18.32 8.92
CA ASP A 515 -8.99 18.40 10.22
C ASP A 515 -8.16 19.70 10.38
N LEU A 516 -7.52 20.14 9.29
CA LEU A 516 -6.83 21.44 9.22
C LEU A 516 -7.80 22.61 9.34
N HIS A 517 -8.95 22.53 8.68
CA HIS A 517 -9.98 23.56 8.70
C HIS A 517 -10.66 23.67 10.07
N ALA A 518 -10.98 22.54 10.71
CA ALA A 518 -11.65 22.49 12.01
C ALA A 518 -10.73 22.84 13.20
N GLY A 519 -9.43 22.59 13.09
CA GLY A 519 -8.45 22.75 14.18
C GLY A 519 -7.87 24.15 14.38
N THR A 520 -8.23 25.13 13.53
CA THR A 520 -7.55 26.44 13.51
C THR A 520 -8.56 27.59 13.63
N PRO A 521 -8.43 28.56 14.57
CA PRO A 521 -9.13 29.83 14.38
C PRO A 521 -8.62 30.44 13.07
N ALA A 522 -9.54 30.65 12.14
CA ALA A 522 -9.38 30.87 10.71
C ALA A 522 -8.61 32.15 10.28
N ALA A 523 -7.45 32.46 10.89
CA ALA A 523 -6.76 33.73 10.65
C ALA A 523 -5.29 33.63 10.18
N ASN A 524 -4.50 32.58 10.42
CA ASN A 524 -3.03 32.68 10.24
C ASN A 524 -2.33 31.51 9.52
N ALA A 525 -2.92 30.94 8.45
CA ALA A 525 -2.20 30.02 7.56
C ALA A 525 -1.89 30.61 6.16
N GLY A 526 -2.43 31.77 5.80
CA GLY A 526 -2.26 32.35 4.46
C GLY A 526 -2.95 31.56 3.32
N LEU A 527 -3.59 30.42 3.63
CA LEU A 527 -4.27 29.56 2.67
C LEU A 527 -5.60 30.16 2.20
N ASN A 528 -5.85 30.10 0.90
CA ASN A 528 -7.13 30.48 0.30
C ASN A 528 -8.12 29.31 0.39
N TRP A 529 -8.76 29.17 1.56
CA TRP A 529 -9.73 28.10 1.83
C TRP A 529 -10.93 28.11 0.88
N GLU A 530 -11.40 29.27 0.43
CA GLU A 530 -12.50 29.35 -0.55
C GLU A 530 -12.12 28.67 -1.87
N ALA A 531 -10.91 28.89 -2.35
CA ALA A 531 -10.41 28.25 -3.56
C ALA A 531 -10.14 26.74 -3.38
N ILE A 532 -9.63 26.34 -2.21
CA ILE A 532 -9.43 24.93 -1.86
C ILE A 532 -10.77 24.18 -1.81
N GLU A 533 -11.78 24.78 -1.18
CA GLU A 533 -13.13 24.19 -1.07
C GLU A 533 -13.78 24.02 -2.44
N ASN A 534 -13.58 24.98 -3.36
CA ASN A 534 -14.04 24.85 -4.75
C ASN A 534 -13.40 23.66 -5.48
N ASP A 535 -12.09 23.46 -5.30
CA ASP A 535 -11.38 22.30 -5.88
C ASP A 535 -11.85 20.98 -5.23
N LEU A 536 -12.08 20.96 -3.91
CA LEU A 536 -12.61 19.79 -3.20
C LEU A 536 -14.02 19.40 -3.66
N GLN A 537 -14.91 20.37 -3.87
CA GLN A 537 -16.26 20.14 -4.38
C GLN A 537 -16.25 19.59 -5.81
N ALA A 538 -15.33 20.09 -6.65
CA ALA A 538 -15.14 19.59 -8.00
C ALA A 538 -14.61 18.14 -8.01
N LEU A 539 -13.63 17.84 -7.15
CA LEU A 539 -13.11 16.48 -6.97
C LEU A 539 -14.17 15.51 -6.42
N ASP A 540 -15.01 15.96 -5.48
CA ASP A 540 -16.14 15.19 -4.95
C ASP A 540 -17.15 14.78 -6.02
N LEU A 541 -17.46 15.73 -6.90
CA LEU A 541 -18.36 15.50 -8.01
C LEU A 541 -17.71 14.56 -9.03
N GLY A 542 -16.44 14.79 -9.37
CA GLY A 542 -15.68 13.97 -10.30
C GLY A 542 -15.53 12.52 -9.82
N ASN A 543 -15.14 12.29 -8.55
CA ASN A 543 -14.97 10.95 -7.99
C ASN A 543 -16.27 10.13 -8.04
N ARG A 544 -17.41 10.76 -7.71
CA ARG A 544 -18.73 10.12 -7.83
C ARG A 544 -19.07 9.79 -9.28
N ARG A 545 -18.89 10.74 -10.20
CA ARG A 545 -19.21 10.56 -11.62
C ARG A 545 -18.35 9.50 -12.28
N ILE A 546 -17.05 9.46 -11.98
CA ILE A 546 -16.13 8.43 -12.49
C ILE A 546 -16.66 7.05 -12.10
N GLY A 547 -16.98 6.83 -10.81
CA GLY A 547 -17.56 5.58 -10.32
C GLY A 547 -18.83 5.15 -11.07
N GLU A 548 -19.74 6.09 -11.29
CA GLU A 548 -21.00 5.85 -12.02
C GLU A 548 -20.77 5.50 -13.50
N TRP A 549 -19.85 6.20 -14.18
CA TRP A 549 -19.56 5.94 -15.58
C TRP A 549 -18.85 4.60 -15.81
N ILE A 550 -17.97 4.17 -14.89
CA ILE A 550 -17.33 2.85 -14.96
C ILE A 550 -18.37 1.74 -14.87
N HIS A 551 -19.32 1.88 -13.95
CA HIS A 551 -20.39 0.90 -13.81
C HIS A 551 -21.22 0.77 -15.09
N LEU A 552 -21.49 1.90 -15.75
CA LEU A 552 -22.16 1.94 -17.05
C LEU A 552 -21.29 1.37 -18.17
N HIS A 553 -19.97 1.62 -18.15
CA HIS A 553 -19.00 1.05 -19.07
C HIS A 553 -19.01 -0.47 -19.02
N ASP A 554 -18.93 -1.05 -17.84
CA ASP A 554 -18.92 -2.51 -17.65
C ASP A 554 -20.21 -3.16 -18.12
N LEU A 555 -21.35 -2.47 -17.93
CA LEU A 555 -22.62 -2.91 -18.49
C LEU A 555 -22.53 -2.97 -20.01
N PHE A 556 -22.10 -1.89 -20.67
CA PHE A 556 -21.99 -1.85 -22.13
C PHE A 556 -20.98 -2.84 -22.70
N ASP A 557 -19.86 -3.07 -22.01
CA ASP A 557 -18.87 -4.06 -22.41
C ASP A 557 -19.44 -5.49 -22.38
N ARG A 558 -20.14 -5.85 -21.29
CA ARG A 558 -20.86 -7.13 -21.20
C ARG A 558 -21.90 -7.28 -22.31
N LEU A 559 -22.71 -6.25 -22.54
CA LEU A 559 -23.72 -6.24 -23.60
C LEU A 559 -23.09 -6.40 -24.98
N HIS A 560 -21.98 -5.71 -25.24
CA HIS A 560 -21.27 -5.79 -26.50
C HIS A 560 -20.72 -7.22 -26.76
N VAL A 561 -20.07 -7.82 -25.76
CA VAL A 561 -19.54 -9.19 -25.85
C VAL A 561 -20.65 -10.21 -26.09
N GLN A 562 -21.76 -10.11 -25.36
CA GLN A 562 -22.89 -11.03 -25.52
C GLN A 562 -23.60 -10.84 -26.87
N PHE A 563 -23.75 -9.59 -27.33
CA PHE A 563 -24.42 -9.27 -28.59
C PHE A 563 -23.59 -9.68 -29.83
N ALA A 564 -22.25 -9.70 -29.73
CA ALA A 564 -21.37 -10.14 -30.81
C ALA A 564 -21.70 -11.56 -31.32
N THR A 565 -22.14 -12.45 -30.43
CA THR A 565 -22.58 -13.81 -30.79
C THR A 565 -23.84 -13.79 -31.66
N ILE A 566 -24.77 -12.88 -31.37
CA ILE A 566 -26.02 -12.71 -32.14
C ILE A 566 -25.71 -12.14 -33.52
N VAL A 567 -24.81 -11.16 -33.60
CA VAL A 567 -24.35 -10.58 -34.87
C VAL A 567 -23.68 -11.64 -35.74
N ALA A 568 -22.79 -12.45 -35.17
CA ALA A 568 -22.11 -13.54 -35.87
C ALA A 568 -23.12 -14.58 -36.40
N ASN A 569 -24.08 -14.99 -35.57
CA ASN A 569 -25.11 -15.93 -35.98
C ASN A 569 -25.99 -15.34 -37.09
N ALA A 570 -26.38 -14.07 -37.00
CA ALA A 570 -27.20 -13.41 -38.01
C ALA A 570 -26.51 -13.34 -39.39
N ALA A 571 -25.17 -13.21 -39.42
CA ALA A 571 -24.38 -13.15 -40.66
C ALA A 571 -24.40 -14.48 -41.46
N VAL A 572 -24.49 -15.62 -40.78
CA VAL A 572 -24.48 -16.96 -41.40
C VAL A 572 -25.82 -17.69 -41.32
N ALA A 573 -26.82 -17.11 -40.63
CA ALA A 573 -28.12 -17.71 -40.41
C ALA A 573 -28.88 -17.96 -41.72
N GLY A 574 -29.30 -19.21 -41.91
CA GLY A 574 -30.28 -19.61 -42.93
C GLY A 574 -31.73 -19.67 -42.42
N SER A 575 -31.96 -19.49 -41.12
CA SER A 575 -33.29 -19.48 -40.50
C SER A 575 -33.37 -18.48 -39.34
N VAL A 576 -34.58 -18.03 -39.01
CA VAL A 576 -34.84 -17.12 -37.88
C VAL A 576 -34.53 -17.77 -36.54
N ASP A 577 -34.67 -19.09 -36.44
CA ASP A 577 -34.48 -19.84 -35.19
C ASP A 577 -33.03 -19.79 -34.69
N SER A 578 -32.04 -19.73 -35.58
CA SER A 578 -30.62 -19.60 -35.20
C SER A 578 -30.25 -18.26 -34.54
N VAL A 579 -31.16 -17.28 -34.59
CA VAL A 579 -30.99 -15.94 -34.02
C VAL A 579 -31.95 -15.73 -32.85
N ALA A 580 -33.16 -16.28 -32.94
CA ALA A 580 -34.22 -16.10 -31.95
C ALA A 580 -33.87 -16.66 -30.56
N GLU A 581 -33.30 -17.86 -30.47
CA GLU A 581 -32.97 -18.48 -29.17
C GLU A 581 -31.81 -17.75 -28.44
N PRO A 582 -30.68 -17.42 -29.09
CA PRO A 582 -29.65 -16.55 -28.49
C PRO A 582 -30.19 -15.18 -28.08
N TRP A 583 -31.05 -14.58 -28.90
CA TRP A 583 -31.67 -13.29 -28.60
C TRP A 583 -32.59 -13.36 -27.39
N GLN A 584 -33.47 -14.35 -27.28
CA GLN A 584 -34.36 -14.48 -26.12
C GLN A 584 -33.60 -14.63 -24.80
N ARG A 585 -32.49 -15.40 -24.80
CA ARG A 585 -31.61 -15.54 -23.62
C ARG A 585 -31.00 -14.20 -23.22
N LEU A 586 -30.44 -13.47 -24.18
CA LEU A 586 -29.86 -12.17 -23.93
C LEU A 586 -30.91 -11.14 -23.55
N ARG A 587 -32.08 -11.14 -24.19
CA ARG A 587 -33.15 -10.16 -24.01
C ARG A 587 -33.63 -10.09 -22.57
N TYR A 588 -33.77 -11.22 -21.91
CA TYR A 588 -34.20 -11.28 -20.51
C TYR A 588 -33.16 -10.64 -19.57
N SER A 589 -31.87 -10.95 -19.74
CA SER A 589 -30.78 -10.38 -18.94
C SER A 589 -30.53 -8.91 -19.29
N LEU A 590 -30.51 -8.59 -20.58
CA LEU A 590 -30.28 -7.25 -21.14
C LEU A 590 -31.32 -6.27 -20.61
N VAL A 591 -32.60 -6.61 -20.62
CA VAL A 591 -33.67 -5.72 -20.14
C VAL A 591 -33.63 -5.55 -18.64
N LEU A 592 -33.55 -6.63 -17.87
CA LEU A 592 -33.57 -6.51 -16.42
C LEU A 592 -32.32 -5.80 -15.89
N GLU A 593 -31.13 -6.11 -16.42
CA GLU A 593 -29.88 -5.45 -16.01
C GLU A 593 -29.79 -4.01 -16.54
N LEU A 594 -30.16 -3.71 -17.79
CA LEU A 594 -30.17 -2.33 -18.28
C LEU A 594 -31.14 -1.46 -17.50
N LEU A 595 -32.35 -1.96 -17.24
CA LEU A 595 -33.41 -1.18 -16.59
C LEU A 595 -33.15 -0.99 -15.09
N ASP A 596 -32.67 -2.01 -14.39
CA ASP A 596 -32.28 -1.91 -12.98
C ASP A 596 -31.08 -0.97 -12.79
N GLN A 597 -30.09 -1.03 -13.68
CA GLN A 597 -28.91 -0.17 -13.57
C GLN A 597 -29.18 1.27 -14.02
N ALA A 598 -29.99 1.50 -15.06
CA ALA A 598 -30.42 2.85 -15.45
C ALA A 598 -31.20 3.56 -14.34
N GLY A 599 -31.83 2.83 -13.40
CA GLY A 599 -32.51 3.38 -12.23
C GLY A 599 -31.61 3.69 -11.03
N LYS A 600 -30.39 3.13 -10.98
CA LYS A 600 -29.45 3.22 -9.84
C LYS A 600 -28.37 4.28 -10.01
N ILE A 601 -28.15 4.76 -11.23
CA ILE A 601 -27.15 5.80 -11.50
C ILE A 601 -27.76 7.17 -11.18
N SER A 602 -27.20 7.88 -10.19
CA SER A 602 -27.84 9.05 -9.60
C SER A 602 -27.67 10.35 -10.42
N LEU A 603 -26.63 10.44 -11.28
CA LEU A 603 -26.31 11.66 -12.03
C LEU A 603 -26.79 11.70 -13.49
N ILE A 604 -27.33 10.60 -14.04
CA ILE A 604 -27.96 10.64 -15.38
C ILE A 604 -29.46 10.87 -15.17
N GLY A 605 -29.83 12.15 -15.27
CA GLY A 605 -30.89 12.80 -14.52
C GLY A 605 -32.35 12.34 -14.68
N LYS A 606 -32.69 11.24 -15.35
CA LYS A 606 -34.03 10.65 -15.26
C LYS A 606 -33.90 9.13 -15.39
N GLY A 607 -34.09 8.41 -14.28
CA GLY A 607 -34.25 6.96 -14.30
C GLY A 607 -35.27 6.50 -15.35
N PHE A 608 -35.20 5.25 -15.76
CA PHE A 608 -36.07 4.71 -16.79
C PHE A 608 -37.44 4.30 -16.22
N VAL A 609 -38.53 4.80 -16.83
CA VAL A 609 -39.91 4.43 -16.52
C VAL A 609 -40.70 4.23 -17.81
N GLU A 610 -41.34 3.07 -17.94
CA GLU A 610 -42.38 2.84 -18.93
C GLU A 610 -43.72 3.36 -18.37
N LEU A 611 -44.33 4.32 -19.06
CA LEU A 611 -45.59 4.93 -18.66
C LEU A 611 -46.78 4.03 -19.04
N PRO A 612 -47.94 4.15 -18.36
CA PRO A 612 -49.11 3.32 -18.64
C PRO A 612 -49.65 3.39 -20.08
N ASP A 613 -49.29 4.43 -20.83
CA ASP A 613 -49.64 4.62 -22.23
C ASP A 613 -48.64 3.98 -23.21
N GLY A 614 -47.63 3.27 -22.70
CA GLY A 614 -46.56 2.63 -23.49
C GLY A 614 -45.44 3.59 -23.92
N SER A 615 -45.46 4.86 -23.49
CA SER A 615 -44.38 5.79 -23.76
C SER A 615 -43.20 5.58 -22.78
N LEU A 616 -41.98 5.72 -23.29
CA LEU A 616 -40.75 5.54 -22.51
C LEU A 616 -40.21 6.90 -22.05
N ARG A 617 -39.92 7.04 -20.76
CA ARG A 617 -39.28 8.23 -20.17
C ARG A 617 -38.05 7.81 -19.40
N GLY A 618 -36.91 8.39 -19.72
CA GLY A 618 -35.64 8.11 -19.03
C GLY A 618 -34.47 8.60 -19.85
N GLU A 619 -33.29 8.08 -19.55
CA GLU A 619 -32.08 8.40 -20.30
C GLU A 619 -32.18 8.03 -21.80
N PRO A 620 -31.77 8.93 -22.72
CA PRO A 620 -31.93 8.71 -24.16
C PRO A 620 -31.35 7.38 -24.64
N TRP A 621 -30.17 7.00 -24.14
CA TRP A 621 -29.50 5.75 -24.52
C TRP A 621 -30.29 4.51 -24.09
N ALA A 622 -30.90 4.52 -22.90
CA ALA A 622 -31.69 3.41 -22.39
C ALA A 622 -33.01 3.28 -23.15
N VAL A 623 -33.63 4.42 -23.48
CA VAL A 623 -34.84 4.49 -24.32
C VAL A 623 -34.58 3.94 -25.73
N ASP A 624 -33.47 4.32 -26.34
CA ASP A 624 -33.12 3.90 -27.70
C ASP A 624 -32.81 2.40 -27.78
N ILE A 625 -32.04 1.85 -26.82
CA ILE A 625 -31.77 0.41 -26.73
C ILE A 625 -33.06 -0.37 -26.52
N LYS A 626 -33.93 0.08 -25.58
CA LYS A 626 -35.22 -0.57 -25.32
C LYS A 626 -36.09 -0.59 -26.58
N ARG A 627 -36.30 0.56 -27.22
CA ARG A 627 -37.13 0.65 -28.43
C ARG A 627 -36.62 -0.26 -29.53
N LYS A 628 -35.30 -0.30 -29.74
CA LYS A 628 -34.70 -1.10 -30.79
C LYS A 628 -34.70 -2.60 -30.47
N SER A 629 -34.58 -2.96 -29.19
CA SER A 629 -34.78 -4.34 -28.74
C SER A 629 -36.23 -4.82 -28.88
N ASP A 630 -37.22 -3.96 -28.60
CA ASP A 630 -38.64 -4.26 -28.84
C ASP A 630 -38.93 -4.43 -30.34
N GLN A 631 -38.28 -3.62 -31.19
CA GLN A 631 -38.34 -3.78 -32.64
C GLN A 631 -37.79 -5.15 -33.09
N LEU A 632 -36.69 -5.59 -32.49
CA LEU A 632 -36.09 -6.90 -32.80
C LEU A 632 -37.03 -8.05 -32.42
N ASP A 633 -37.69 -7.98 -31.25
CA ASP A 633 -38.72 -8.94 -30.85
C ASP A 633 -39.84 -9.03 -31.90
N ALA A 634 -40.35 -7.88 -32.35
CA ALA A 634 -41.43 -7.83 -33.33
C ALA A 634 -41.02 -8.43 -34.70
N GLU A 635 -39.82 -8.09 -35.20
CA GLU A 635 -39.33 -8.61 -36.48
C GLU A 635 -39.04 -10.12 -36.41
N ILE A 636 -38.50 -10.63 -35.29
CA ILE A 636 -38.29 -12.08 -35.10
C ILE A 636 -39.62 -12.83 -35.12
N ILE A 637 -40.67 -12.29 -34.49
CA ILE A 637 -42.01 -12.90 -34.51
C ILE A 637 -42.60 -12.90 -35.93
N GLN A 638 -42.46 -11.79 -36.66
CA GLN A 638 -42.99 -11.65 -38.01
C GLN A 638 -42.23 -12.44 -39.08
N ALA A 639 -40.94 -12.69 -38.86
CA ALA A 639 -40.07 -13.36 -39.82
C ALA A 639 -40.17 -14.89 -39.80
N ARG A 640 -40.92 -15.50 -38.86
CA ARG A 640 -41.16 -16.97 -38.83
C ARG A 640 -41.76 -17.44 -40.16
N GLY A 641 -40.91 -17.94 -41.06
CA GLY A 641 -41.25 -18.41 -42.42
C GLY A 641 -41.01 -17.42 -43.57
N ARG A 642 -40.27 -16.31 -43.37
CA ARG A 642 -39.93 -15.29 -44.41
C ARG A 642 -38.44 -14.92 -44.42
N ASP A 643 -38.07 -14.04 -45.34
CA ASP A 643 -36.70 -13.52 -45.52
C ASP A 643 -36.15 -12.82 -44.25
N LEU A 644 -34.89 -13.14 -43.92
CA LEU A 644 -34.16 -12.74 -42.72
C LEU A 644 -33.59 -11.33 -42.77
N GLU A 645 -33.65 -10.67 -43.93
CA GLU A 645 -32.92 -9.43 -44.17
C GLU A 645 -33.32 -8.29 -43.22
N ARG A 646 -34.61 -8.19 -42.87
CA ARG A 646 -35.07 -7.20 -41.88
C ARG A 646 -34.57 -7.50 -40.47
N VAL A 647 -34.55 -8.77 -40.07
CA VAL A 647 -34.02 -9.20 -38.77
C VAL A 647 -32.52 -8.89 -38.68
N ARG A 648 -31.76 -9.19 -39.74
CA ARG A 648 -30.34 -8.83 -39.84
C ARG A 648 -30.12 -7.33 -39.74
N GLN A 649 -30.92 -6.53 -40.44
CA GLN A 649 -30.79 -5.07 -40.41
C GLN A 649 -31.04 -4.50 -39.01
N VAL A 650 -32.07 -4.97 -38.30
CA VAL A 650 -32.36 -4.52 -36.93
C VAL A 650 -31.26 -4.95 -35.95
N ILE A 651 -30.67 -6.13 -36.12
CA ILE A 651 -29.52 -6.59 -35.32
C ILE A 651 -28.30 -5.69 -35.56
N LEU A 652 -27.99 -5.36 -36.82
CA LEU A 652 -26.87 -4.48 -37.16
C LEU A 652 -27.09 -3.04 -36.66
N ASP A 653 -28.33 -2.56 -36.66
CA ASP A 653 -28.66 -1.26 -36.09
C ASP A 653 -28.52 -1.27 -34.55
N LEU A 654 -28.95 -2.35 -33.88
CA LEU A 654 -28.84 -2.49 -32.42
C LEU A 654 -27.37 -2.61 -31.98
N ASP A 655 -26.55 -3.37 -32.71
CA ASP A 655 -25.09 -3.44 -32.51
C ASP A 655 -24.43 -2.07 -32.64
N ARG A 656 -24.79 -1.31 -33.70
CA ARG A 656 -24.31 0.07 -33.88
C ARG A 656 -24.70 0.97 -32.71
N LEU A 657 -25.92 0.84 -32.21
CA LEU A 657 -26.43 1.65 -31.11
C LEU A 657 -25.73 1.34 -29.78
N ILE A 658 -25.52 0.06 -29.47
CA ILE A 658 -24.75 -0.40 -28.29
C ILE A 658 -23.32 0.15 -28.36
N LYS A 659 -22.64 0.00 -29.51
CA LYS A 659 -21.28 0.51 -29.74
C LYS A 659 -21.21 2.04 -29.62
N GLN A 660 -22.20 2.76 -30.16
CA GLN A 660 -22.25 4.22 -30.08
C GLN A 660 -22.32 4.71 -28.64
N HIS A 661 -23.19 4.12 -27.81
CA HIS A 661 -23.33 4.51 -26.42
C HIS A 661 -22.15 4.06 -25.55
N TYR A 662 -21.59 2.88 -25.81
CA TYR A 662 -20.32 2.47 -25.22
C TYR A 662 -19.20 3.50 -25.47
N LEU A 663 -19.04 3.96 -26.72
CA LEU A 663 -18.06 5.01 -27.05
C LEU A 663 -18.39 6.36 -26.40
N GLN A 664 -19.68 6.68 -26.20
CA GLN A 664 -20.09 7.89 -25.50
C GLN A 664 -19.72 7.84 -24.02
N VAL A 665 -19.99 6.73 -23.34
CA VAL A 665 -19.59 6.48 -21.95
C VAL A 665 -18.07 6.60 -21.80
N ASN A 666 -17.32 6.03 -22.75
CA ASN A 666 -15.87 6.16 -22.78
C ASN A 666 -15.40 7.62 -22.85
N ARG A 667 -16.03 8.44 -23.70
CA ARG A 667 -15.71 9.86 -23.77
C ARG A 667 -16.05 10.61 -22.48
N SER A 668 -17.16 10.26 -21.83
CA SER A 668 -17.54 10.87 -20.56
C SER A 668 -16.55 10.55 -19.45
N ILE A 669 -16.11 9.29 -19.33
CA ILE A 669 -15.07 8.87 -18.36
C ILE A 669 -13.80 9.70 -18.55
N MET A 670 -13.33 9.83 -19.79
CA MET A 670 -12.11 10.58 -20.09
C MET A 670 -12.25 12.08 -19.79
N GLY A 671 -13.43 12.66 -20.03
CA GLY A 671 -13.73 14.04 -19.66
C GLY A 671 -13.68 14.25 -18.15
N GLU A 672 -14.40 13.43 -17.40
CA GLU A 672 -14.45 13.52 -15.93
C GLU A 672 -13.07 13.27 -15.30
N MET A 673 -12.30 12.31 -15.80
CA MET A 673 -10.93 12.08 -15.33
C MET A 673 -9.99 13.25 -15.65
N SER A 674 -10.12 13.85 -16.84
CA SER A 674 -9.32 15.03 -17.20
C SER A 674 -9.62 16.20 -16.28
N ASP A 675 -10.90 16.45 -15.99
CA ASP A 675 -11.31 17.53 -15.12
C ASP A 675 -10.93 17.25 -13.66
N PHE A 676 -11.10 16.01 -13.19
CA PHE A 676 -10.61 15.56 -11.88
C PHE A 676 -9.10 15.80 -11.73
N ASN A 677 -8.30 15.46 -12.75
CA ASN A 677 -6.86 15.68 -12.71
C ASN A 677 -6.50 17.18 -12.66
N LYS A 678 -7.19 18.03 -13.43
CA LYS A 678 -6.99 19.49 -13.38
C LYS A 678 -7.23 20.05 -11.98
N HIS A 679 -8.30 19.61 -11.32
CA HIS A 679 -8.60 20.05 -9.95
C HIS A 679 -7.62 19.48 -8.93
N SER A 680 -7.10 18.26 -9.13
CA SER A 680 -6.01 17.70 -8.29
C SER A 680 -4.73 18.53 -8.39
N VAL A 681 -4.32 18.90 -9.60
CA VAL A 681 -3.14 19.76 -9.83
C VAL A 681 -3.36 21.17 -9.31
N SER A 682 -4.57 21.73 -9.46
CA SER A 682 -4.95 23.03 -8.89
C SER A 682 -4.86 23.01 -7.36
N LEU A 683 -5.44 21.99 -6.72
CA LEU A 683 -5.38 21.79 -5.28
C LEU A 683 -3.94 21.70 -4.79
N GLN A 684 -3.09 20.93 -5.48
CA GLN A 684 -1.66 20.82 -5.19
C GLN A 684 -0.97 22.19 -5.23
N ALA A 685 -1.16 22.94 -6.31
CA ALA A 685 -0.53 24.25 -6.48
C ALA A 685 -0.96 25.23 -5.38
N ARG A 686 -2.23 25.19 -4.95
CA ARG A 686 -2.76 26.05 -3.89
C ARG A 686 -2.27 25.68 -2.49
N VAL A 687 -2.04 24.40 -2.23
CA VAL A 687 -1.53 23.93 -0.92
C VAL A 687 -0.01 24.15 -0.84
N THR A 688 0.68 24.14 -1.98
CA THR A 688 2.14 24.35 -2.06
C THR A 688 2.52 25.83 -1.95
N ALA A 689 1.71 26.72 -2.52
CA ALA A 689 1.86 28.19 -2.43
C ALA A 689 1.50 28.69 -1.02
#